data_AF-L7E4S6-F1
#
_entry.id   AF-L7E4S6-F1
#
_cell.length_a   1.000
_cell.length_b   1.000
_cell.length_c   1.000
_cell.angle_alpha   90.00
_cell.angle_beta   90.00
_cell.angle_gamma   90.00
#
_symmetry.space_group_name_H-M   'P 1'
#
loop_
_entity.id
_entity.type
_entity.pdbx_description
1 polymer ?
#
loop_
_entity_poly.entity_id
_entity_poly.type
_entity_poly.pdbx_seq_one_letter_code
_entity_poly.pdbx_strand_id
1 'polypeptide(L)'
;MPDENTENQEAQMTIPLVRATDIAEYIRYQSCDRRFKLKYKNYELAKKDIPFYELIFSTSLDPVLEAEGRKREDEWEKSLQKEGLVDLTQIEQNSKEDKSTNWNDFVEKLTNLSVGQKAYGREIGINGKLGEFEISGQIDFVIVFWENEQPKLRLVECKASRKDRTYHRVQVALYRMLLRQLINDNPITINGINLKPKNIECVVVRIDENTNKSQDIIKSEALNLDTIEADINRLVASDGVLKRIIETDLTDLDYQLDQKCSDCTLSVHCLAESARERRLELLGIDSSVVKSLNKVGIQNLDDLAEIDLAGNQAIQLQKDISFTENLELLKLKANTRRRTLPGGDLDPRTYEVTALPSYSGKSQLPEHTINGKRLIRVYLSVEYDYVENRIGALAAHVTKSEGKLDPKFEQNADGKWQPVPNIKEYLEEGIDENNKPIFKEKELEGKDVIDFQRSGWTGDYKEDNGAEKQLIQRFLLELVDAIDSVAETEQAPIHFYVWSRQEMTQLVEGCSRVNSALLSHLRELLGCRESLEQLIYSCLSDEVDRRYALGWTGRDLAVVSSLKWFGRRYHWQRKISGKVVSLDQVFFQDVFDFKTNLEIDENNQWAVSNSQNTRIKQDEITGTWEKLLQGNGGLYLVVHDERESKRSNQIEVKIIKNILDAGGEIPDGSTAILTPHRAQRSLLKTKLANYYENAVDVIDTVEKVQGGERDNVIVSATASNPSAIGKTVEFILSLNRSNVAFSRVKKRLIVVCSKTLLDYIPKEIEHYEEATLWKALRSECTDTLFNDNIDKHQVQVLTRSLKSRTKEGD
;
A
#
# COMPACT_ATOMS: atom_id res chain seq x y z
N MET A 1 26.73 -13.57 51.94
CA MET A 1 25.97 -12.50 52.63
C MET A 1 26.82 -11.26 52.61
N PRO A 2 26.31 -10.09 52.17
CA PRO A 2 24.92 -9.71 51.83
C PRO A 2 24.71 -9.60 50.30
N ASP A 3 23.59 -9.24 49.70
CA ASP A 3 22.16 -9.49 49.97
C ASP A 3 21.52 -9.47 48.56
N GLU A 4 21.05 -10.63 48.09
CA GLU A 4 20.13 -10.75 46.96
C GLU A 4 18.74 -10.37 47.48
N ASN A 5 18.27 -9.14 47.27
CA ASN A 5 16.85 -8.75 47.28
C ASN A 5 16.70 -7.22 47.18
N THR A 6 16.85 -6.63 45.97
CA THR A 6 16.32 -5.26 45.73
C THR A 6 16.06 -4.89 44.25
N GLU A 7 15.78 -5.85 43.36
CA GLU A 7 15.43 -5.52 41.95
C GLU A 7 14.08 -6.09 41.47
N ASN A 8 13.24 -6.65 42.35
CA ASN A 8 11.99 -7.29 41.96
C ASN A 8 10.73 -6.72 42.63
N GLN A 9 10.67 -5.39 42.78
CA GLN A 9 9.45 -4.70 43.20
C GLN A 9 9.33 -3.36 42.47
N GLU A 10 8.92 -3.39 41.18
CA GLU A 10 8.13 -2.33 40.52
C GLU A 10 7.80 -2.70 39.05
N ALA A 11 7.27 -3.91 38.81
CA ALA A 11 6.44 -4.14 37.63
C ALA A 11 4.98 -3.84 38.02
N GLN A 12 4.61 -2.56 38.09
CA GLN A 12 3.19 -2.20 38.09
C GLN A 12 2.60 -2.78 36.80
N MET A 13 1.73 -3.79 36.94
CA MET A 13 0.94 -4.33 35.84
C MET A 13 0.07 -3.21 35.28
N THR A 14 0.58 -2.50 34.28
CA THR A 14 -0.19 -1.54 33.51
C THR A 14 -1.26 -2.29 32.74
N ILE A 15 -2.51 -1.86 32.89
CA ILE A 15 -3.64 -2.43 32.15
C ILE A 15 -3.34 -2.26 30.65
N PRO A 16 -3.45 -3.31 29.82
CA PRO A 16 -3.19 -3.22 28.38
C PRO A 16 -4.05 -2.16 27.69
N LEU A 17 -3.40 -1.18 27.05
CA LEU A 17 -4.05 -0.16 26.23
C LEU A 17 -4.24 -0.65 24.79
N VAL A 18 -5.47 -0.58 24.28
CA VAL A 18 -5.84 -0.92 22.89
C VAL A 18 -6.80 0.12 22.32
N ARG A 19 -6.81 0.33 21.00
CA ARG A 19 -7.81 1.21 20.37
C ARG A 19 -9.05 0.42 19.99
N ALA A 20 -10.21 1.06 20.05
CA ALA A 20 -11.46 0.50 19.55
C ALA A 20 -11.36 0.10 18.08
N THR A 21 -10.62 0.88 17.28
CA THR A 21 -10.31 0.59 15.87
C THR A 21 -9.48 -0.69 15.71
N ASP A 22 -8.57 -0.99 16.65
CA ASP A 22 -7.75 -2.21 16.60
C ASP A 22 -8.61 -3.46 16.84
N ILE A 23 -9.60 -3.38 17.75
CA ILE A 23 -10.56 -4.46 18.01
C ILE A 23 -11.54 -4.62 16.84
N ALA A 24 -12.04 -3.52 16.28
CA ALA A 24 -12.88 -3.56 15.09
C ALA A 24 -12.13 -4.20 13.90
N GLU A 25 -10.87 -3.82 13.68
CA GLU A 25 -10.05 -4.41 12.63
C GLU A 25 -9.73 -5.89 12.86
N TYR A 26 -9.60 -6.34 14.11
CA TYR A 26 -9.47 -7.78 14.39
C TYR A 26 -10.64 -8.55 13.77
N ILE A 27 -11.87 -8.04 13.89
CA ILE A 27 -13.05 -8.64 13.25
C ILE A 27 -13.01 -8.49 11.73
N ARG A 28 -12.60 -7.32 11.21
CA ARG A 28 -12.47 -7.06 9.76
C ARG A 28 -11.55 -8.08 9.08
N TYR A 29 -10.43 -8.42 9.70
CA TYR A 29 -9.43 -9.34 9.17
C TYR A 29 -9.61 -10.77 9.68
N GLN A 30 -10.87 -11.21 9.78
CA GLN A 30 -11.27 -12.58 10.13
C GLN A 30 -10.60 -13.11 11.41
N SER A 31 -10.52 -12.27 12.44
CA SER A 31 -9.95 -12.64 13.74
C SER A 31 -8.50 -13.11 13.67
N CYS A 32 -7.68 -12.45 12.82
CA CYS A 32 -6.26 -12.76 12.71
C CYS A 32 -5.47 -12.33 13.96
N ASP A 33 -5.10 -13.29 14.79
CA ASP A 33 -4.38 -13.11 16.06
C ASP A 33 -3.03 -12.38 15.86
N ARG A 34 -2.23 -12.84 14.89
CA ARG A 34 -0.92 -12.26 14.58
C ARG A 34 -1.03 -10.79 14.19
N ARG A 35 -2.07 -10.41 13.43
CA ARG A 35 -2.31 -9.02 13.04
C ARG A 35 -2.60 -8.14 14.26
N PHE A 36 -3.46 -8.60 15.17
CA PHE A 36 -3.77 -7.86 16.40
C PHE A 36 -2.52 -7.67 17.26
N LYS A 37 -1.73 -8.73 17.46
CA LYS A 37 -0.46 -8.67 18.19
C LYS A 37 0.56 -7.71 17.56
N LEU A 38 0.71 -7.75 16.24
CA LEU A 38 1.63 -6.86 15.52
C LEU A 38 1.21 -5.39 15.55
N LYS A 39 -0.09 -5.09 15.67
CA LYS A 39 -0.60 -3.71 15.80
C LYS A 39 -0.50 -3.18 17.23
N TYR A 40 -0.60 -4.08 18.21
CA TYR A 40 -0.51 -3.76 19.64
C TYR A 40 0.79 -2.98 19.96
N LYS A 41 0.70 -2.06 20.95
CA LYS A 41 1.77 -1.11 21.30
C LYS A 41 2.31 -0.30 20.11
N ASN A 42 1.39 0.18 19.26
CA ASN A 42 1.73 1.03 18.11
C ASN A 42 2.82 0.42 17.21
N TYR A 43 2.64 -0.85 16.89
CA TYR A 43 3.48 -1.61 15.98
C TYR A 43 4.93 -1.82 16.43
N GLU A 44 5.20 -1.79 17.74
CA GLU A 44 6.53 -1.96 18.31
C GLU A 44 7.24 -3.23 17.81
N LEU A 45 6.55 -4.37 17.83
CA LEU A 45 7.08 -5.65 17.34
C LEU A 45 7.37 -5.60 15.83
N ALA A 46 6.40 -5.14 15.04
CA ALA A 46 6.55 -5.07 13.59
C ALA A 46 7.71 -4.16 13.14
N LYS A 47 7.97 -3.08 13.90
CA LYS A 47 9.08 -2.14 13.65
C LYS A 47 10.45 -2.73 14.00
N LYS A 48 10.51 -3.66 14.97
CA LYS A 48 11.75 -4.26 15.43
C LYS A 48 12.23 -5.38 14.53
N ASP A 49 11.31 -6.20 14.03
CA ASP A 49 11.65 -7.49 13.42
C ASP A 49 12.05 -7.39 11.94
N ILE A 50 11.78 -6.24 11.29
CA ILE A 50 11.90 -6.11 9.84
C ILE A 50 12.62 -4.81 9.43
N PRO A 51 13.68 -4.88 8.59
CA PRO A 51 14.49 -3.70 8.23
C PRO A 51 13.79 -2.71 7.28
N PHE A 52 12.61 -3.06 6.77
CA PHE A 52 11.80 -2.25 5.83
C PHE A 52 10.41 -1.90 6.41
N TYR A 53 10.28 -1.86 7.75
CA TYR A 53 9.01 -1.52 8.40
C TYR A 53 8.40 -0.19 7.90
N GLU A 54 9.21 0.72 7.36
CA GLU A 54 8.74 1.97 6.75
C GLU A 54 7.72 1.72 5.63
N LEU A 55 7.82 0.61 4.89
CA LEU A 55 6.84 0.18 3.89
C LEU A 55 5.46 -0.14 4.49
N ILE A 56 5.42 -0.58 5.77
CA ILE A 56 4.19 -0.85 6.52
C ILE A 56 3.44 0.46 6.83
N PHE A 57 4.18 1.58 6.97
CA PHE A 57 3.63 2.88 7.36
C PHE A 57 3.52 3.88 6.20
N SER A 58 4.26 3.70 5.11
CA SER A 58 4.05 4.45 3.87
C SER A 58 2.73 4.08 3.17
N THR A 59 2.13 2.95 3.57
CA THR A 59 0.88 2.38 3.04
C THR A 59 -0.27 2.40 4.07
N SER A 60 -0.12 3.14 5.19
CA SER A 60 -1.16 3.22 6.21
C SER A 60 -2.35 4.05 5.70
N LEU A 61 -3.28 3.35 5.03
CA LEU A 61 -4.34 3.85 4.15
C LEU A 61 -3.84 4.55 2.89
N ASP A 62 -4.48 4.20 1.76
CA ASP A 62 -4.40 4.96 0.53
C ASP A 62 -4.74 6.44 0.83
N PRO A 63 -3.84 7.39 0.56
CA PRO A 63 -4.08 8.82 0.79
C PRO A 63 -5.38 9.31 0.14
N VAL A 64 -5.80 8.71 -0.97
CA VAL A 64 -7.06 9.01 -1.65
C VAL A 64 -8.25 8.59 -0.77
N LEU A 65 -8.21 7.40 -0.16
CA LEU A 65 -9.26 6.94 0.76
C LEU A 65 -9.35 7.80 2.02
N GLU A 66 -8.21 8.25 2.55
CA GLU A 66 -8.18 9.14 3.72
C GLU A 66 -8.76 10.53 3.37
N ALA A 67 -8.39 11.08 2.23
CA ALA A 67 -8.91 12.37 1.75
C ALA A 67 -10.43 12.32 1.49
N GLU A 68 -10.92 11.27 0.83
CA GLU A 68 -12.35 11.11 0.59
C GLU A 68 -13.12 10.89 1.90
N GLY A 69 -12.57 10.13 2.86
CA GLY A 69 -13.13 10.01 4.21
C GLY A 69 -13.36 11.37 4.88
N ARG A 70 -12.31 12.20 4.92
CA ARG A 70 -12.38 13.57 5.48
C ARG A 70 -13.42 14.44 4.78
N LYS A 71 -13.46 14.41 3.45
CA LYS A 71 -14.45 15.17 2.66
C LYS A 71 -15.88 14.78 3.04
N ARG A 72 -16.16 13.49 3.27
CA ARG A 72 -17.50 13.02 3.66
C ARG A 72 -17.87 13.44 5.08
N GLU A 73 -16.94 13.38 6.02
CA GLU A 73 -17.14 13.93 7.37
C GLU A 73 -17.49 15.42 7.35
N ASP A 74 -16.82 16.21 6.52
CA ASP A 74 -17.14 17.63 6.35
C ASP A 74 -18.54 17.85 5.73
N GLU A 75 -18.99 16.96 4.83
CA GLU A 75 -20.35 16.99 4.30
C GLU A 75 -21.40 16.69 5.38
N TRP A 76 -21.16 15.68 6.22
CA TRP A 76 -22.03 15.34 7.33
C TRP A 76 -22.12 16.47 8.36
N GLU A 77 -20.99 17.09 8.72
CA GLU A 77 -20.95 18.23 9.63
C GLU A 77 -21.79 19.41 9.10
N LYS A 78 -21.60 19.78 7.83
CA LYS A 78 -22.40 20.83 7.17
C LYS A 78 -23.90 20.51 7.21
N SER A 79 -24.27 19.24 7.09
CA SER A 79 -25.67 18.81 7.23
C SER A 79 -26.21 19.06 8.64
N LEU A 80 -25.42 18.79 9.69
CA LEU A 80 -25.82 19.05 11.08
C LEU A 80 -25.98 20.55 11.35
N GLN A 81 -25.05 21.36 10.87
CA GLN A 81 -25.11 22.83 10.97
C GLN A 81 -26.36 23.39 10.27
N LYS A 82 -26.70 22.86 9.09
CA LYS A 82 -27.90 23.27 8.34
C LYS A 82 -29.20 22.92 9.07
N GLU A 83 -29.23 21.83 9.82
CA GLU A 83 -30.35 21.43 10.68
C GLU A 83 -30.40 22.22 12.00
N GLY A 84 -29.50 23.19 12.19
CA GLY A 84 -29.49 24.13 13.31
C GLY A 84 -28.86 23.58 14.59
N LEU A 85 -28.05 22.51 14.50
CA LEU A 85 -27.32 21.99 15.65
C LEU A 85 -26.14 22.91 15.98
N VAL A 86 -25.93 23.16 17.27
CA VAL A 86 -24.79 23.93 17.76
C VAL A 86 -23.54 23.06 17.88
N ASP A 87 -22.43 23.54 17.35
CA ASP A 87 -21.11 22.90 17.49
C ASP A 87 -20.55 23.15 18.90
N LEU A 88 -20.18 22.07 19.60
CA LEU A 88 -19.56 22.12 20.93
C LEU A 88 -18.09 21.64 20.90
N THR A 89 -17.48 21.52 19.72
CA THR A 89 -16.08 21.13 19.58
C THR A 89 -15.10 22.22 19.95
N GLN A 90 -13.85 21.83 20.20
CA GLN A 90 -12.73 22.74 20.41
C GLN A 90 -11.61 22.57 19.37
N ILE A 91 -11.96 22.09 18.16
CA ILE A 91 -10.97 21.78 17.10
C ILE A 91 -10.13 23.03 16.71
N GLU A 92 -10.69 24.24 16.78
CA GLU A 92 -9.98 25.49 16.48
C GLU A 92 -8.99 25.94 17.58
N GLN A 93 -9.11 25.41 18.80
CA GLN A 93 -8.28 25.80 19.96
C GLN A 93 -7.14 24.81 20.24
N ASN A 94 -7.20 23.61 19.67
CA ASN A 94 -6.15 22.62 19.81
C ASN A 94 -4.94 22.92 18.92
N SER A 95 -3.75 22.50 19.36
CA SER A 95 -2.55 22.54 18.51
C SER A 95 -2.78 21.76 17.21
N LYS A 96 -2.13 22.16 16.10
CA LYS A 96 -2.24 21.48 14.78
C LYS A 96 -2.00 19.95 14.81
N GLU A 97 -1.40 19.43 15.88
CA GLU A 97 -1.08 18.02 16.09
C GLU A 97 -2.19 17.21 16.80
N ASP A 98 -3.18 17.85 17.44
CA ASP A 98 -4.27 17.16 18.15
C ASP A 98 -5.66 17.64 17.66
N LYS A 99 -6.23 16.91 16.70
CA LYS A 99 -7.53 17.27 16.08
C LYS A 99 -8.74 16.75 16.86
N SER A 100 -8.56 16.18 18.05
CA SER A 100 -9.64 15.54 18.81
C SER A 100 -10.17 16.44 19.93
N THR A 101 -11.50 16.45 20.13
CA THR A 101 -12.09 17.09 21.33
C THR A 101 -12.15 16.04 22.44
N ASN A 102 -11.54 16.28 23.60
CA ASN A 102 -11.60 15.34 24.71
C ASN A 102 -13.04 15.24 25.26
N TRP A 103 -13.46 14.04 25.69
CA TRP A 103 -14.76 13.81 26.31
C TRP A 103 -15.09 14.80 27.43
N ASN A 104 -14.15 15.07 28.34
CA ASN A 104 -14.43 15.96 29.48
C ASN A 104 -14.67 17.40 29.05
N ASP A 105 -13.93 17.89 28.06
CA ASP A 105 -14.10 19.24 27.50
C ASP A 105 -15.44 19.37 26.78
N PHE A 106 -15.86 18.32 26.07
CA PHE A 106 -17.19 18.24 25.47
C PHE A 106 -18.28 18.27 26.54
N VAL A 107 -18.12 17.52 27.64
CA VAL A 107 -19.08 17.48 28.76
C VAL A 107 -19.24 18.84 29.45
N GLU A 108 -18.16 19.60 29.62
CA GLU A 108 -18.23 20.96 30.18
C GLU A 108 -19.11 21.91 29.34
N LYS A 109 -19.11 21.73 28.02
CA LYS A 109 -20.01 22.47 27.13
C LYS A 109 -21.44 21.93 27.20
N LEU A 110 -21.60 20.61 27.28
CA LEU A 110 -22.91 19.97 27.40
C LEU A 110 -23.71 20.45 28.62
N THR A 111 -23.07 20.66 29.77
CA THR A 111 -23.77 21.00 31.01
C THR A 111 -24.59 22.30 30.92
N ASN A 112 -24.16 23.22 30.06
CA ASN A 112 -24.77 24.55 29.86
C ASN A 112 -25.79 24.60 28.71
N LEU A 113 -26.06 23.48 28.04
CA LEU A 113 -26.95 23.42 26.89
C LEU A 113 -28.42 23.54 27.32
N SER A 114 -29.20 24.43 26.71
CA SER A 114 -30.61 24.63 27.07
C SER A 114 -31.48 23.42 26.72
N VAL A 115 -32.56 23.18 27.48
CA VAL A 115 -33.54 22.13 27.17
C VAL A 115 -34.11 22.34 25.76
N GLY A 116 -34.10 21.29 24.94
CA GLY A 116 -34.58 21.32 23.55
C GLY A 116 -33.55 21.82 22.54
N GLN A 117 -32.44 22.42 22.98
CA GLN A 117 -31.35 22.83 22.10
C GLN A 117 -30.59 21.59 21.62
N LYS A 118 -30.48 21.42 20.30
CA LYS A 118 -29.72 20.33 19.70
C LYS A 118 -28.28 20.78 19.48
N ALA A 119 -27.33 19.85 19.65
CA ALA A 119 -25.91 20.15 19.52
C ALA A 119 -25.15 18.94 18.99
N TYR A 120 -23.91 19.13 18.58
CA TYR A 120 -23.02 18.04 18.21
C TYR A 120 -21.59 18.32 18.68
N GLY A 121 -20.82 17.25 18.81
CA GLY A 121 -19.36 17.29 18.89
C GLY A 121 -18.78 16.37 17.82
N ARG A 122 -17.74 16.82 17.14
CA ARG A 122 -16.97 16.09 16.13
C ARG A 122 -15.64 15.62 16.73
N GLU A 123 -15.21 14.42 16.32
CA GLU A 123 -13.91 13.84 16.68
C GLU A 123 -13.71 13.77 18.21
N ILE A 124 -14.67 13.14 18.91
CA ILE A 124 -14.68 13.05 20.37
C ILE A 124 -13.81 11.88 20.85
N GLY A 125 -12.69 12.21 21.49
CA GLY A 125 -11.79 11.25 22.11
C GLY A 125 -12.34 10.73 23.43
N ILE A 126 -12.49 9.42 23.55
CA ILE A 126 -12.95 8.72 24.76
C ILE A 126 -11.95 7.67 25.19
N ASN A 127 -11.77 7.52 26.50
CA ASN A 127 -10.94 6.47 27.08
C ASN A 127 -11.68 5.86 28.28
N GLY A 128 -11.55 4.55 28.46
CA GLY A 128 -12.16 3.88 29.60
C GLY A 128 -11.74 2.42 29.71
N LYS A 129 -12.02 1.81 30.85
CA LYS A 129 -11.65 0.41 31.12
C LYS A 129 -12.79 -0.53 30.74
N LEU A 130 -12.60 -1.42 29.76
CA LEU A 130 -13.53 -2.51 29.47
C LEU A 130 -12.84 -3.86 29.65
N GLY A 131 -13.37 -4.69 30.55
CA GLY A 131 -12.73 -5.95 30.94
C GLY A 131 -11.33 -5.72 31.50
N GLU A 132 -10.34 -6.43 30.95
CA GLU A 132 -8.93 -6.30 31.32
C GLU A 132 -8.16 -5.28 30.45
N PHE A 133 -8.87 -4.44 29.69
CA PHE A 133 -8.25 -3.50 28.76
C PHE A 133 -8.61 -2.06 29.10
N GLU A 134 -7.65 -1.18 28.93
CA GLU A 134 -7.93 0.24 28.73
C GLU A 134 -8.17 0.43 27.22
N ILE A 135 -9.35 0.94 26.87
CA ILE A 135 -9.75 1.12 25.48
C ILE A 135 -9.85 2.61 25.19
N SER A 136 -9.11 3.03 24.17
CA SER A 136 -9.21 4.36 23.60
C SER A 136 -10.04 4.34 22.32
N GLY A 137 -10.87 5.36 22.13
CA GLY A 137 -11.78 5.48 21.00
C GLY A 137 -11.89 6.92 20.53
N GLN A 138 -12.25 7.07 19.26
CA GLN A 138 -12.40 8.36 18.60
C GLN A 138 -13.76 8.34 17.90
N ILE A 139 -14.76 9.01 18.47
CA ILE A 139 -16.12 9.03 17.94
C ILE A 139 -16.24 10.14 16.91
N ASP A 140 -16.61 9.81 15.67
CA ASP A 140 -16.68 10.80 14.59
C ASP A 140 -17.66 11.93 14.92
N PHE A 141 -18.89 11.59 15.36
CA PHE A 141 -19.81 12.58 15.93
C PHE A 141 -20.58 12.07 17.16
N VAL A 142 -20.80 12.96 18.12
CA VAL A 142 -21.75 12.79 19.23
C VAL A 142 -22.85 13.82 19.10
N ILE A 143 -24.07 13.37 18.81
CA ILE A 143 -25.24 14.24 18.64
C ILE A 143 -26.04 14.29 19.93
N VAL A 144 -26.43 15.49 20.34
CA VAL A 144 -27.29 15.76 21.49
C VAL A 144 -28.66 16.19 21.00
N PHE A 145 -29.68 15.46 21.43
CA PHE A 145 -31.08 15.78 21.15
C PHE A 145 -31.95 15.49 22.38
N TRP A 146 -33.20 15.92 22.32
CA TRP A 146 -34.13 15.86 23.44
C TRP A 146 -35.38 15.09 23.03
N GLU A 147 -35.80 14.15 23.87
CA GLU A 147 -37.04 13.41 23.72
C GLU A 147 -37.80 13.42 25.05
N ASN A 148 -39.04 13.93 25.05
CA ASN A 148 -39.83 14.10 26.28
C ASN A 148 -39.07 14.84 27.39
N GLU A 149 -38.38 15.94 27.02
CA GLU A 149 -37.53 16.74 27.92
C GLU A 149 -36.36 15.96 28.56
N GLN A 150 -36.06 14.76 28.09
CA GLN A 150 -34.88 14.01 28.51
C GLN A 150 -33.77 14.15 27.45
N PRO A 151 -32.52 14.42 27.84
CA PRO A 151 -31.42 14.42 26.91
C PRO A 151 -31.14 12.99 26.43
N LYS A 152 -30.80 12.89 25.14
CA LYS A 152 -30.32 11.68 24.47
C LYS A 152 -29.03 11.98 23.72
N LEU A 153 -28.14 11.00 23.71
CA LEU A 153 -26.91 11.03 22.91
C LEU A 153 -27.01 10.00 21.80
N ARG A 154 -26.67 10.40 20.58
CA ARG A 154 -26.47 9.50 19.45
C ARG A 154 -25.00 9.53 19.05
N LEU A 155 -24.33 8.40 19.19
CA LEU A 155 -22.96 8.22 18.72
C LEU A 155 -23.00 7.82 17.25
N VAL A 156 -22.19 8.47 16.43
CA VAL A 156 -22.20 8.33 14.99
C VAL A 156 -20.81 7.87 14.55
N GLU A 157 -20.78 6.79 13.79
CA GLU A 157 -19.61 6.41 12.99
C GLU A 157 -19.91 6.67 11.52
N CYS A 158 -19.06 7.45 10.90
CA CYS A 158 -19.08 7.86 9.52
C CYS A 158 -18.20 6.92 8.69
N LYS A 159 -18.74 6.41 7.59
CA LYS A 159 -17.98 5.56 6.67
C LYS A 159 -18.20 5.97 5.23
N ALA A 160 -17.11 6.28 4.54
CA ALA A 160 -17.10 6.48 3.09
C ALA A 160 -17.46 5.20 2.31
N SER A 161 -17.51 4.04 2.96
CA SER A 161 -18.01 2.81 2.35
C SER A 161 -19.52 2.85 2.16
N ARG A 162 -20.01 2.19 1.11
CA ARG A 162 -21.45 2.09 0.84
C ARG A 162 -22.12 0.89 1.53
N LYS A 163 -21.35 -0.16 1.82
CA LYS A 163 -21.81 -1.41 2.45
C LYS A 163 -21.80 -1.38 3.97
N ASP A 164 -22.78 -2.05 4.56
CA ASP A 164 -22.83 -2.28 6.00
C ASP A 164 -21.82 -3.36 6.36
N ARG A 165 -21.08 -3.17 7.45
CA ARG A 165 -20.03 -4.08 7.88
C ARG A 165 -20.05 -4.25 9.38
N THR A 166 -19.90 -5.49 9.84
CA THR A 166 -19.92 -5.86 11.25
C THR A 166 -18.89 -5.07 12.07
N TYR A 167 -17.68 -4.85 11.54
CA TYR A 167 -16.63 -4.15 12.28
C TYR A 167 -16.96 -2.66 12.54
N HIS A 168 -17.74 -2.00 11.68
CA HIS A 168 -18.25 -0.64 11.96
C HIS A 168 -19.19 -0.64 13.17
N ARG A 169 -20.05 -1.67 13.26
CA ARG A 169 -20.98 -1.85 14.38
C ARG A 169 -20.25 -2.18 15.69
N VAL A 170 -19.17 -2.98 15.61
CA VAL A 170 -18.29 -3.28 16.76
C VAL A 170 -17.65 -2.01 17.30
N GLN A 171 -17.18 -1.11 16.42
CA GLN A 171 -16.57 0.16 16.80
C GLN A 171 -17.55 1.06 17.57
N VAL A 172 -18.76 1.31 17.05
CA VAL A 172 -19.77 2.10 17.79
C VAL A 172 -20.28 1.41 19.05
N ALA A 173 -20.34 0.08 19.08
CA ALA A 173 -20.69 -0.66 20.29
C ALA A 173 -19.65 -0.47 21.40
N LEU A 174 -18.36 -0.54 21.07
CA LEU A 174 -17.27 -0.20 22.00
C LEU A 174 -17.43 1.22 22.54
N TYR A 175 -17.72 2.19 21.67
CA TYR A 175 -17.95 3.58 22.10
C TYR A 175 -19.12 3.70 23.06
N ARG A 176 -20.25 3.04 22.77
CA ARG A 176 -21.43 3.02 23.64
C ARG A 176 -21.15 2.40 24.99
N MET A 177 -20.44 1.26 25.01
CA MET A 177 -20.07 0.57 26.24
C MET A 177 -19.17 1.44 27.12
N LEU A 178 -18.12 2.05 26.53
CA LEU A 178 -17.24 2.99 27.22
C LEU A 178 -18.01 4.17 27.79
N LEU A 179 -18.88 4.78 26.98
CA LEU A 179 -19.63 5.96 27.39
C LEU A 179 -20.62 5.69 28.52
N ARG A 180 -21.31 4.54 28.45
CA ARG A 180 -22.23 4.09 29.52
C ARG A 180 -21.48 3.91 30.83
N GLN A 181 -20.27 3.36 30.79
CA GLN A 181 -19.44 3.22 31.97
C GLN A 181 -18.97 4.58 32.50
N LEU A 182 -18.44 5.46 31.64
CA LEU A 182 -18.03 6.80 32.03
C LEU A 182 -19.16 7.60 32.70
N ILE A 183 -20.39 7.49 32.19
CA ILE A 183 -21.57 8.14 32.77
C ILE A 183 -22.03 7.49 34.08
N ASN A 184 -21.86 6.18 34.23
CA ASN A 184 -22.14 5.50 35.49
C ASN A 184 -21.14 5.89 36.58
N ASP A 185 -19.86 6.00 36.22
CA ASP A 185 -18.77 6.36 37.13
C ASP A 185 -18.83 7.85 37.51
N ASN A 186 -19.10 8.71 36.51
CA ASN A 186 -19.25 10.16 36.68
C ASN A 186 -20.56 10.63 36.04
N PRO A 187 -21.67 10.69 36.82
CA PRO A 187 -22.97 11.12 36.31
C PRO A 187 -22.93 12.50 35.65
N ILE A 188 -23.52 12.60 34.46
CA ILE A 188 -23.55 13.83 33.67
C ILE A 188 -24.94 14.45 33.72
N THR A 189 -24.99 15.75 34.01
CA THR A 189 -26.22 16.56 33.96
C THR A 189 -26.17 17.54 32.80
N ILE A 190 -27.24 17.59 32.00
CA ILE A 190 -27.42 18.60 30.94
C ILE A 190 -28.57 19.51 31.40
N ASN A 191 -28.28 20.79 31.66
CA ASN A 191 -29.21 21.73 32.28
C ASN A 191 -29.89 21.18 33.56
N GLY A 192 -29.10 20.53 34.42
CA GLY A 192 -29.59 19.93 35.67
C GLY A 192 -30.36 18.61 35.53
N ILE A 193 -30.53 18.08 34.30
CA ILE A 193 -31.21 16.80 34.05
C ILE A 193 -30.15 15.71 33.84
N ASN A 194 -30.26 14.62 34.63
CA ASN A 194 -29.34 13.47 34.52
C ASN A 194 -29.49 12.75 33.18
N LEU A 195 -28.38 12.63 32.44
CA LEU A 195 -28.29 11.78 31.26
C LEU A 195 -28.27 10.31 31.69
N LYS A 196 -29.22 9.52 31.19
CA LYS A 196 -29.34 8.10 31.54
C LYS A 196 -28.53 7.23 30.56
N PRO A 197 -27.81 6.19 31.00
CA PRO A 197 -27.09 5.27 30.09
C PRO A 197 -27.95 4.62 29.01
N LYS A 198 -29.25 4.42 29.29
CA LYS A 198 -30.24 3.90 28.32
C LYS A 198 -30.62 4.88 27.21
N ASN A 199 -30.33 6.17 27.39
CA ASN A 199 -30.60 7.25 26.44
C ASN A 199 -29.43 7.44 25.44
N ILE A 200 -28.49 6.50 25.39
CA ILE A 200 -27.38 6.47 24.45
C ILE A 200 -27.70 5.46 23.37
N GLU A 201 -27.78 5.95 22.14
CA GLU A 201 -27.98 5.16 20.93
C GLU A 201 -26.84 5.37 19.94
N CYS A 202 -26.76 4.50 18.94
CA CYS A 202 -25.69 4.54 17.95
C CYS A 202 -26.26 4.38 16.55
N VAL A 203 -25.60 5.04 15.61
CA VAL A 203 -25.85 4.89 14.17
C VAL A 203 -24.52 4.75 13.44
N VAL A 204 -24.54 4.04 12.33
CA VAL A 204 -23.44 4.02 11.37
C VAL A 204 -23.98 4.65 10.08
N VAL A 205 -23.48 5.83 9.73
CA VAL A 205 -23.87 6.53 8.51
C VAL A 205 -22.87 6.27 7.40
N ARG A 206 -23.40 6.08 6.20
CA ARG A 206 -22.64 5.65 5.02
C ARG A 206 -23.00 6.49 3.80
N ILE A 207 -22.28 6.26 2.72
CA ILE A 207 -22.72 6.71 1.40
C ILE A 207 -23.85 5.79 0.93
N ASP A 208 -24.97 6.36 0.52
CA ASP A 208 -26.07 5.62 -0.07
C ASP A 208 -25.68 5.06 -1.45
N GLU A 209 -25.82 3.74 -1.61
CA GLU A 209 -25.42 3.01 -2.83
C GLU A 209 -26.13 3.50 -4.10
N ASN A 210 -27.36 4.00 -3.98
CA ASN A 210 -28.20 4.36 -5.11
C ASN A 210 -28.07 5.82 -5.54
N THR A 211 -27.62 6.69 -4.63
CA THR A 211 -27.60 8.15 -4.86
C THR A 211 -26.21 8.75 -4.75
N ASN A 212 -25.23 8.00 -4.24
CA ASN A 212 -23.88 8.48 -3.92
C ASN A 212 -23.86 9.64 -2.91
N LYS A 213 -24.95 9.82 -2.16
CA LYS A 213 -25.10 10.87 -1.15
C LYS A 213 -24.87 10.30 0.23
N SER A 214 -24.29 11.12 1.09
CA SER A 214 -24.12 10.86 2.51
C SER A 214 -25.50 10.67 3.18
N GLN A 215 -25.67 9.57 3.91
CA GLN A 215 -26.90 9.28 4.65
C GLN A 215 -27.14 10.32 5.74
N ASP A 216 -28.41 10.61 6.02
CA ASP A 216 -28.81 11.60 7.01
C ASP A 216 -28.63 11.06 8.44
N ILE A 217 -27.77 11.71 9.23
CA ILE A 217 -27.46 11.32 10.62
C ILE A 217 -28.70 11.34 11.52
N ILE A 218 -29.58 12.34 11.35
CA ILE A 218 -30.72 12.56 12.24
C ILE A 218 -31.84 11.56 11.91
N LYS A 219 -32.06 11.27 10.62
CA LYS A 219 -33.11 10.35 10.18
C LYS A 219 -32.72 8.87 10.26
N SER A 220 -31.43 8.57 10.45
CA SER A 220 -30.95 7.19 10.56
C SER A 220 -31.54 6.47 11.77
N GLU A 221 -31.89 5.19 11.56
CA GLU A 221 -32.42 4.33 12.62
C GLU A 221 -31.32 3.88 13.58
N ALA A 222 -31.65 3.87 14.88
CA ALA A 222 -30.73 3.42 15.91
C ALA A 222 -30.45 1.91 15.80
N LEU A 223 -29.19 1.53 15.96
CA LEU A 223 -28.77 0.14 15.90
C LEU A 223 -29.14 -0.61 17.19
N ASN A 224 -29.57 -1.87 17.02
CA ASN A 224 -29.56 -2.85 18.11
C ASN A 224 -28.17 -3.49 18.18
N LEU A 225 -27.47 -3.25 19.30
CA LEU A 225 -26.09 -3.67 19.52
C LEU A 225 -25.95 -4.73 20.62
N ASP A 226 -27.04 -5.21 21.22
CA ASP A 226 -26.99 -6.02 22.45
C ASP A 226 -26.19 -7.32 22.27
N THR A 227 -26.35 -8.02 21.13
CA THR A 227 -25.56 -9.22 20.81
C THR A 227 -24.08 -8.89 20.60
N ILE A 228 -23.78 -7.78 19.90
CA ILE A 228 -22.40 -7.34 19.64
C ILE A 228 -21.71 -6.92 20.94
N GLU A 229 -22.41 -6.23 21.83
CA GLU A 229 -21.91 -5.85 23.17
C GLU A 229 -21.59 -7.10 24.01
N ALA A 230 -22.40 -8.16 23.93
CA ALA A 230 -22.13 -9.43 24.60
C ALA A 230 -20.87 -10.13 24.03
N ASP A 231 -20.70 -10.13 22.71
CA ASP A 231 -19.51 -10.70 22.06
C ASP A 231 -18.24 -9.91 22.43
N ILE A 232 -18.31 -8.58 22.45
CA ILE A 232 -17.19 -7.70 22.89
C ILE A 232 -16.80 -8.03 24.33
N ASN A 233 -17.77 -8.14 25.24
CA ASN A 233 -17.49 -8.50 26.64
C ASN A 233 -16.75 -9.84 26.75
N ARG A 234 -17.07 -10.83 25.91
CA ARG A 234 -16.35 -12.11 25.88
C ARG A 234 -14.93 -11.96 25.34
N LEU A 235 -14.71 -11.10 24.32
CA LEU A 235 -13.41 -10.86 23.70
C LEU A 235 -12.41 -10.20 24.67
N VAL A 236 -12.87 -9.23 25.47
CA VAL A 236 -12.04 -8.42 26.38
C VAL A 236 -11.97 -8.97 27.82
N ALA A 237 -12.61 -10.10 28.09
CA ALA A 237 -12.58 -10.78 29.38
C ALA A 237 -11.15 -11.20 29.78
N SER A 238 -10.94 -11.50 31.06
CA SER A 238 -9.65 -11.96 31.58
C SER A 238 -9.19 -13.30 31.00
N ASP A 239 -10.13 -14.19 30.66
CA ASP A 239 -9.91 -15.43 29.90
C ASP A 239 -10.29 -15.27 28.41
N GLY A 240 -10.34 -14.02 27.94
CA GLY A 240 -10.74 -13.61 26.60
C GLY A 240 -9.65 -13.87 25.56
N VAL A 241 -10.08 -13.97 24.30
CA VAL A 241 -9.17 -14.23 23.17
C VAL A 241 -8.14 -13.12 23.01
N LEU A 242 -8.53 -11.84 23.17
CA LEU A 242 -7.59 -10.72 23.03
C LEU A 242 -6.50 -10.73 24.11
N LYS A 243 -6.86 -11.13 25.34
CA LYS A 243 -5.92 -11.25 26.46
C LYS A 243 -4.90 -12.35 26.20
N ARG A 244 -5.37 -13.52 25.76
CA ARG A 244 -4.51 -14.61 25.30
C ARG A 244 -3.55 -14.16 24.21
N ILE A 245 -4.02 -13.41 23.20
CA ILE A 245 -3.17 -12.96 22.08
C ILE A 245 -2.02 -12.08 22.58
N ILE A 246 -2.31 -11.07 23.41
CA ILE A 246 -1.27 -10.14 23.86
C ILE A 246 -0.25 -10.81 24.81
N GLU A 247 -0.64 -11.90 25.48
CA GLU A 247 0.23 -12.68 26.38
C GLU A 247 1.02 -13.77 25.66
N THR A 248 0.55 -14.24 24.50
CA THR A 248 1.22 -15.25 23.70
C THR A 248 2.35 -14.61 22.88
N ASP A 249 3.50 -15.28 22.80
CA ASP A 249 4.60 -14.84 21.96
C ASP A 249 4.22 -14.85 20.48
N LEU A 250 4.75 -13.87 19.73
CA LEU A 250 4.38 -13.69 18.33
C LEU A 250 4.64 -14.95 17.48
N THR A 251 5.69 -15.71 17.78
CA THR A 251 6.07 -16.94 17.06
C THR A 251 5.08 -18.08 17.22
N ASP A 252 4.32 -18.06 18.32
CA ASP A 252 3.44 -19.13 18.78
C ASP A 252 1.97 -18.86 18.44
N LEU A 253 1.67 -17.66 17.94
CA LEU A 253 0.35 -17.31 17.44
C LEU A 253 0.08 -17.99 16.11
N ASP A 254 -1.06 -18.68 16.05
CA ASP A 254 -1.59 -19.25 14.81
C ASP A 254 -1.98 -18.15 13.81
N TYR A 255 -1.73 -18.40 12.53
CA TYR A 255 -2.21 -17.56 11.45
C TYR A 255 -2.29 -18.36 10.14
N GLN A 256 -2.98 -17.78 9.16
CA GLN A 256 -3.10 -18.30 7.81
C GLN A 256 -2.87 -17.15 6.83
N LEU A 257 -2.03 -17.39 5.82
CA LEU A 257 -1.81 -16.46 4.71
C LEU A 257 -2.80 -16.80 3.60
N ASP A 258 -3.84 -15.99 3.46
CA ASP A 258 -4.90 -16.17 2.46
C ASP A 258 -5.31 -14.82 1.85
N GLN A 259 -6.45 -14.78 1.17
CA GLN A 259 -6.97 -13.58 0.50
C GLN A 259 -7.14 -12.37 1.44
N LYS A 260 -7.36 -12.55 2.75
CA LYS A 260 -7.46 -11.42 3.70
C LYS A 260 -6.13 -10.68 3.86
N CYS A 261 -5.02 -11.31 3.48
CA CYS A 261 -3.69 -10.72 3.57
C CYS A 261 -3.42 -9.74 2.43
N SER A 262 -4.12 -9.83 1.29
CA SER A 262 -3.96 -8.90 0.18
C SER A 262 -4.24 -7.46 0.60
N ASP A 263 -5.30 -7.24 1.39
CA ASP A 263 -5.67 -5.92 1.91
C ASP A 263 -5.04 -5.61 3.28
N CYS A 264 -4.10 -6.43 3.76
CA CYS A 264 -3.51 -6.30 5.09
C CYS A 264 -2.15 -5.60 4.99
N THR A 265 -2.03 -4.40 5.55
CA THR A 265 -0.74 -3.67 5.59
C THR A 265 0.36 -4.38 6.37
N LEU A 266 0.01 -5.36 7.20
CA LEU A 266 0.96 -6.19 7.96
C LEU A 266 1.33 -7.48 7.22
N SER A 267 0.80 -7.72 6.01
CA SER A 267 1.15 -8.89 5.20
C SER A 267 2.62 -8.89 4.81
N VAL A 268 3.21 -7.70 4.57
CA VAL A 268 4.65 -7.53 4.31
C VAL A 268 5.49 -8.14 5.44
N HIS A 269 5.01 -8.04 6.68
CA HIS A 269 5.65 -8.68 7.81
C HIS A 269 5.45 -10.19 7.81
N CYS A 270 4.19 -10.64 7.77
CA CYS A 270 3.89 -12.06 7.87
C CYS A 270 4.50 -12.86 6.71
N LEU A 271 4.46 -12.35 5.48
CA LEU A 271 5.03 -13.00 4.29
C LEU A 271 6.55 -13.09 4.36
N ALA A 272 7.22 -12.01 4.73
CA ALA A 272 8.68 -11.98 4.81
C ALA A 272 9.20 -12.90 5.91
N GLU A 273 8.67 -12.79 7.12
CA GLU A 273 9.07 -13.64 8.25
C GLU A 273 8.75 -15.11 8.01
N SER A 274 7.59 -15.41 7.40
CA SER A 274 7.28 -16.79 7.01
C SER A 274 8.23 -17.32 5.94
N ALA A 275 8.73 -16.47 5.04
CA ALA A 275 9.71 -16.86 4.04
C ALA A 275 11.10 -17.10 4.63
N ARG A 276 11.55 -16.24 5.55
CA ARG A 276 12.81 -16.38 6.29
C ARG A 276 12.82 -17.65 7.15
N GLU A 277 11.74 -17.90 7.88
CA GLU A 277 11.58 -19.07 8.74
C GLU A 277 11.04 -20.31 7.98
N ARG A 278 10.84 -20.20 6.66
CA ARG A 278 10.38 -21.28 5.77
C ARG A 278 9.12 -21.97 6.29
N ARG A 279 8.20 -21.18 6.83
CA ARG A 279 6.98 -21.60 7.53
C ARG A 279 5.94 -22.22 6.60
N LEU A 280 5.18 -23.18 7.13
CA LEU A 280 4.13 -23.92 6.41
C LEU A 280 2.98 -23.02 5.94
N GLU A 281 2.73 -21.93 6.67
CA GLU A 281 1.71 -20.91 6.44
C GLU A 281 1.84 -20.28 5.05
N LEU A 282 3.03 -20.30 4.44
CA LEU A 282 3.26 -19.84 3.06
C LEU A 282 2.47 -20.60 2.00
N LEU A 283 2.01 -21.81 2.31
CA LEU A 283 1.14 -22.61 1.43
C LEU A 283 -0.34 -22.19 1.52
N GLY A 284 -0.67 -21.26 2.42
CA GLY A 284 -2.03 -20.79 2.67
C GLY A 284 -2.96 -21.83 3.28
N ILE A 285 -2.41 -22.85 3.92
CA ILE A 285 -3.16 -23.91 4.61
C ILE A 285 -3.67 -23.44 5.97
N ASP A 286 -4.79 -24.02 6.41
CA ASP A 286 -5.41 -23.68 7.70
C ASP A 286 -4.52 -24.05 8.91
N SER A 287 -4.65 -23.29 9.98
CA SER A 287 -3.89 -23.49 11.23
C SER A 287 -4.06 -24.89 11.85
N SER A 288 -5.22 -25.53 11.68
CA SER A 288 -5.44 -26.91 12.14
C SER A 288 -4.61 -27.93 11.36
N VAL A 289 -4.42 -27.70 10.06
CA VAL A 289 -3.56 -28.52 9.20
C VAL A 289 -2.09 -28.32 9.60
N VAL A 290 -1.66 -27.08 9.82
CA VAL A 290 -0.30 -26.76 10.33
C VAL A 290 -0.05 -27.47 11.66
N LYS A 291 -1.00 -27.40 12.61
CA LYS A 291 -0.90 -28.12 13.90
C LYS A 291 -0.80 -29.62 13.70
N SER A 292 -1.57 -30.20 12.78
CA SER A 292 -1.53 -31.63 12.49
C SER A 292 -0.18 -32.06 11.92
N LEU A 293 0.42 -31.24 11.05
CA LEU A 293 1.79 -31.43 10.54
C LEU A 293 2.83 -31.33 11.67
N ASN A 294 2.75 -30.30 12.51
CA ASN A 294 3.67 -30.11 13.63
C ASN A 294 3.61 -31.29 14.63
N LYS A 295 2.41 -31.84 14.92
CA LYS A 295 2.24 -33.01 15.81
C LYS A 295 3.04 -34.24 15.35
N VAL A 296 3.20 -34.42 14.03
CA VAL A 296 3.96 -35.55 13.45
C VAL A 296 5.42 -35.18 13.18
N GLY A 297 5.87 -34.01 13.63
CA GLY A 297 7.27 -33.57 13.51
C GLY A 297 7.61 -32.84 12.20
N ILE A 298 6.62 -32.41 11.42
CA ILE A 298 6.84 -31.60 10.21
C ILE A 298 6.67 -30.14 10.61
N GLN A 299 7.77 -29.40 10.78
CA GLN A 299 7.75 -28.04 11.34
C GLN A 299 7.80 -26.95 10.27
N ASN A 300 8.37 -27.23 9.10
CA ASN A 300 8.61 -26.25 8.06
C ASN A 300 8.42 -26.85 6.64
N LEU A 301 8.60 -26.00 5.63
CA LEU A 301 8.46 -26.38 4.22
C LEU A 301 9.50 -27.40 3.74
N ASP A 302 10.70 -27.44 4.32
CA ASP A 302 11.71 -28.44 3.96
C ASP A 302 11.28 -29.83 4.45
N ASP A 303 10.86 -29.93 5.72
CA ASP A 303 10.34 -31.17 6.29
C ASP A 303 9.18 -31.72 5.45
N LEU A 304 8.24 -30.84 5.06
CA LEU A 304 7.08 -31.21 4.25
C LEU A 304 7.47 -31.58 2.82
N ALA A 305 8.48 -30.93 2.25
CA ALA A 305 8.97 -31.24 0.92
C ALA A 305 9.69 -32.60 0.86
N GLU A 306 10.28 -33.03 1.97
CA GLU A 306 11.06 -34.26 2.08
C GLU A 306 10.27 -35.46 2.64
N ILE A 307 9.03 -35.23 3.08
CA ILE A 307 8.17 -36.26 3.69
C ILE A 307 8.06 -37.54 2.83
N ASP A 308 8.18 -38.70 3.47
CA ASP A 308 7.86 -39.99 2.87
C ASP A 308 6.34 -40.22 2.91
N LEU A 309 5.71 -40.27 1.73
CA LEU A 309 4.26 -40.49 1.59
C LEU A 309 3.81 -41.88 2.04
N ALA A 310 4.73 -42.85 2.14
CA ALA A 310 4.47 -44.19 2.68
C ALA A 310 4.94 -44.35 4.14
N GLY A 311 5.54 -43.30 4.72
CA GLY A 311 6.15 -43.33 6.04
C GLY A 311 5.15 -43.22 7.20
N ASN A 312 5.67 -43.41 8.42
CA ASN A 312 4.86 -43.35 9.65
C ASN A 312 4.18 -41.98 9.85
N GLN A 313 4.83 -40.88 9.49
CA GLN A 313 4.26 -39.53 9.59
C GLN A 313 3.00 -39.39 8.71
N ALA A 314 3.06 -39.85 7.45
CA ALA A 314 1.93 -39.83 6.53
C ALA A 314 0.76 -40.69 7.04
N ILE A 315 1.04 -41.88 7.58
CA ILE A 315 0.03 -42.77 8.17
C ILE A 315 -0.65 -42.11 9.38
N GLN A 316 0.08 -41.36 10.19
CA GLN A 316 -0.48 -40.63 11.32
C GLN A 316 -1.38 -39.48 10.86
N LEU A 317 -0.95 -38.70 9.85
CA LEU A 317 -1.75 -37.62 9.28
C LEU A 317 -3.07 -38.12 8.67
N GLN A 318 -3.04 -39.24 7.95
CA GLN A 318 -4.26 -39.87 7.39
C GLN A 318 -5.28 -40.28 8.47
N LYS A 319 -4.84 -40.45 9.71
CA LYS A 319 -5.69 -40.80 10.86
C LYS A 319 -6.11 -39.56 11.68
N ASP A 320 -5.49 -38.41 11.47
CA ASP A 320 -5.88 -37.17 12.14
C ASP A 320 -7.11 -36.59 11.44
N ILE A 321 -8.23 -36.54 12.17
CA ILE A 321 -9.52 -36.02 11.66
C ILE A 321 -9.40 -34.53 11.28
N SER A 322 -8.46 -33.80 11.90
CA SER A 322 -8.21 -32.39 11.59
C SER A 322 -7.40 -32.19 10.30
N PHE A 323 -6.81 -33.23 9.72
CA PHE A 323 -6.04 -33.11 8.48
C PHE A 323 -6.94 -33.33 7.25
N THR A 324 -7.35 -32.23 6.60
CA THR A 324 -8.29 -32.25 5.47
C THR A 324 -7.63 -32.11 4.09
N GLU A 325 -6.31 -31.95 4.04
CA GLU A 325 -5.57 -31.66 2.82
C GLU A 325 -5.05 -32.92 2.12
N ASN A 326 -4.74 -32.80 0.83
CA ASN A 326 -4.04 -33.87 0.11
C ASN A 326 -2.53 -33.73 0.33
N LEU A 327 -1.94 -34.67 1.09
CA LEU A 327 -0.53 -34.66 1.48
C LEU A 327 0.44 -34.68 0.28
N GLU A 328 0.10 -35.40 -0.80
CA GLU A 328 0.92 -35.42 -2.02
C GLU A 328 0.94 -34.03 -2.69
N LEU A 329 -0.21 -33.37 -2.75
CA LEU A 329 -0.30 -32.00 -3.28
C LEU A 329 0.42 -30.99 -2.38
N LEU A 330 0.34 -31.14 -1.05
CA LEU A 330 1.07 -30.30 -0.11
C LEU A 330 2.58 -30.45 -0.26
N LYS A 331 3.08 -31.69 -0.39
CA LYS A 331 4.49 -31.97 -0.68
C LYS A 331 4.93 -31.29 -1.98
N LEU A 332 4.10 -31.35 -3.04
CA LEU A 332 4.40 -30.71 -4.31
C LEU A 332 4.44 -29.17 -4.19
N LYS A 333 3.43 -28.57 -3.53
CA LYS A 333 3.39 -27.13 -3.25
C LYS A 333 4.58 -26.66 -2.43
N ALA A 334 4.99 -27.43 -1.41
CA ALA A 334 6.18 -27.14 -0.61
C ALA A 334 7.45 -27.12 -1.47
N ASN A 335 7.65 -28.16 -2.30
CA ASN A 335 8.77 -28.22 -3.24
C ASN A 335 8.81 -27.03 -4.20
N THR A 336 7.66 -26.62 -4.76
CA THR A 336 7.58 -25.45 -5.62
C THR A 336 7.86 -24.15 -4.84
N ARG A 337 7.33 -23.99 -3.63
CA ARG A 337 7.52 -22.78 -2.82
C ARG A 337 8.99 -22.55 -2.46
N ARG A 338 9.72 -23.62 -2.09
CA ARG A 338 11.17 -23.59 -1.74
C ARG A 338 12.05 -22.91 -2.79
N ARG A 339 11.65 -22.92 -4.06
CA ARG A 339 12.40 -22.30 -5.19
C ARG A 339 12.58 -20.81 -5.10
N THR A 340 11.66 -20.14 -4.42
CA THR A 340 11.60 -18.68 -4.37
C THR A 340 11.91 -18.13 -2.99
N LEU A 341 12.20 -19.01 -2.04
CA LEU A 341 12.59 -18.61 -0.69
C LEU A 341 14.06 -18.18 -0.66
N PRO A 342 14.44 -17.34 0.30
CA PRO A 342 15.83 -17.01 0.55
C PRO A 342 16.69 -18.28 0.71
N GLY A 343 17.90 -18.28 0.14
CA GLY A 343 18.79 -19.45 0.09
C GLY A 343 18.31 -20.58 -0.84
N GLY A 344 17.37 -20.28 -1.75
CA GLY A 344 16.57 -21.21 -2.56
C GLY A 344 17.22 -22.51 -3.03
N ASP A 345 16.38 -23.53 -3.24
CA ASP A 345 16.82 -24.82 -3.77
C ASP A 345 17.45 -24.64 -5.17
N LEU A 346 18.73 -25.03 -5.30
CA LEU A 346 19.52 -24.88 -6.52
C LEU A 346 19.38 -26.06 -7.48
N ASP A 347 18.60 -27.11 -7.15
CA ASP A 347 18.47 -28.28 -8.02
C ASP A 347 17.94 -27.85 -9.41
N PRO A 348 18.70 -27.97 -10.51
CA PRO A 348 18.26 -27.48 -11.82
C PRO A 348 16.99 -28.17 -12.36
N ARG A 349 16.49 -29.21 -11.69
CA ARG A 349 15.30 -30.00 -12.09
C ARG A 349 13.96 -29.47 -11.57
N THR A 350 13.94 -28.49 -10.66
CA THR A 350 12.66 -27.96 -10.12
C THR A 350 12.42 -26.51 -10.51
N TYR A 351 11.14 -26.12 -10.57
CA TYR A 351 10.67 -24.89 -11.22
C TYR A 351 9.87 -24.03 -10.25
N GLU A 352 9.88 -22.71 -10.48
CA GLU A 352 9.04 -21.74 -9.75
C GLU A 352 7.53 -21.96 -10.00
N VAL A 353 7.17 -22.71 -11.04
CA VAL A 353 5.80 -23.15 -11.31
C VAL A 353 5.83 -24.63 -11.69
N THR A 354 5.03 -25.44 -11.01
CA THR A 354 4.95 -26.88 -11.26
C THR A 354 3.53 -27.31 -11.53
N ALA A 355 3.31 -28.11 -12.57
CA ALA A 355 1.99 -28.67 -12.87
C ALA A 355 1.58 -29.66 -11.78
N LEU A 356 0.35 -29.52 -11.29
CA LEU A 356 -0.26 -30.46 -10.39
C LEU A 356 -0.70 -31.74 -11.16
N PRO A 357 -0.76 -32.90 -10.48
CA PRO A 357 -1.24 -34.14 -11.09
C PRO A 357 -2.64 -33.99 -11.69
N SER A 358 -2.94 -34.75 -12.75
CA SER A 358 -4.20 -34.62 -13.51
C SER A 358 -5.48 -34.85 -12.70
N TYR A 359 -5.38 -35.53 -11.55
CA TYR A 359 -6.50 -35.72 -10.63
C TYR A 359 -6.80 -34.49 -9.76
N SER A 360 -5.89 -33.49 -9.67
CA SER A 360 -6.15 -32.21 -8.98
C SER A 360 -7.23 -31.39 -9.71
N GLY A 361 -7.37 -31.62 -11.01
CA GLY A 361 -8.41 -31.05 -11.85
C GLY A 361 -8.00 -31.01 -13.31
N LYS A 362 -8.96 -31.26 -14.20
CA LYS A 362 -8.78 -31.00 -15.64
C LYS A 362 -9.07 -29.55 -15.95
N SER A 363 -8.36 -29.03 -16.96
CA SER A 363 -8.63 -27.73 -17.57
C SER A 363 -10.10 -27.56 -17.87
N GLN A 364 -10.66 -26.44 -17.44
CA GLN A 364 -12.03 -26.04 -17.82
C GLN A 364 -12.03 -25.03 -18.97
N LEU A 365 -10.84 -24.63 -19.44
CA LEU A 365 -10.71 -23.76 -20.61
C LEU A 365 -11.18 -24.50 -21.87
N PRO A 366 -11.94 -23.83 -22.75
CA PRO A 366 -12.39 -24.42 -24.01
C PRO A 366 -11.20 -24.70 -24.94
N GLU A 367 -11.37 -25.70 -25.80
CA GLU A 367 -10.41 -25.94 -26.88
C GLU A 367 -10.36 -24.73 -27.83
N HIS A 368 -9.17 -24.43 -28.35
CA HIS A 368 -9.00 -23.30 -29.25
C HIS A 368 -9.63 -23.53 -30.65
N THR A 369 -10.13 -24.74 -30.92
CA THR A 369 -10.89 -25.08 -32.12
C THR A 369 -12.13 -25.85 -31.69
N ILE A 370 -13.31 -25.37 -32.05
CA ILE A 370 -14.59 -25.99 -31.71
C ILE A 370 -15.35 -26.23 -33.01
N ASN A 371 -15.76 -27.48 -33.27
CA ASN A 371 -16.46 -27.88 -34.49
C ASN A 371 -15.73 -27.45 -35.79
N GLY A 372 -14.39 -27.56 -35.79
CA GLY A 372 -13.55 -27.17 -36.93
C GLY A 372 -13.40 -25.66 -37.14
N LYS A 373 -14.00 -24.83 -36.29
CA LYS A 373 -13.86 -23.36 -36.32
C LYS A 373 -12.92 -22.89 -35.22
N ARG A 374 -12.09 -21.91 -35.53
CA ARG A 374 -11.18 -21.31 -34.55
C ARG A 374 -11.97 -20.52 -33.51
N LEU A 375 -11.67 -20.74 -32.23
CA LEU A 375 -12.26 -20.00 -31.13
C LEU A 375 -11.72 -18.58 -31.09
N ILE A 376 -12.64 -17.61 -31.12
CA ILE A 376 -12.34 -16.21 -30.80
C ILE A 376 -12.19 -16.13 -29.28
N ARG A 377 -11.00 -15.74 -28.83
CA ARG A 377 -10.68 -15.58 -27.42
C ARG A 377 -10.65 -14.10 -27.11
N VAL A 378 -11.45 -13.69 -26.12
CA VAL A 378 -11.54 -12.32 -25.64
C VAL A 378 -10.97 -12.29 -24.22
N TYR A 379 -9.74 -11.81 -24.07
CA TYR A 379 -9.17 -11.57 -22.74
C TYR A 379 -9.63 -10.20 -22.26
N LEU A 380 -10.45 -10.16 -21.21
CA LEU A 380 -11.12 -8.97 -20.70
C LEU A 380 -10.55 -8.61 -19.32
N SER A 381 -10.24 -7.33 -19.14
CA SER A 381 -9.80 -6.72 -17.88
C SER A 381 -10.79 -5.62 -17.49
N VAL A 382 -11.20 -5.62 -16.23
CA VAL A 382 -12.15 -4.61 -15.70
C VAL A 382 -11.51 -3.91 -14.52
N GLU A 383 -11.16 -2.65 -14.70
CA GLU A 383 -10.62 -1.82 -13.62
C GLU A 383 -11.73 -1.03 -12.95
N TYR A 384 -11.85 -1.22 -11.65
CA TYR A 384 -12.91 -0.64 -10.84
C TYR A 384 -12.33 0.35 -9.83
N ASP A 385 -12.81 1.58 -9.89
CA ASP A 385 -12.53 2.61 -8.91
C ASP A 385 -13.41 2.37 -7.67
N TYR A 386 -12.82 1.87 -6.59
CA TYR A 386 -13.54 1.57 -5.35
C TYR A 386 -13.94 2.82 -4.56
N VAL A 387 -13.24 3.94 -4.74
CA VAL A 387 -13.54 5.21 -4.09
C VAL A 387 -14.86 5.72 -4.66
N GLU A 388 -14.93 5.76 -5.98
CA GLU A 388 -16.06 6.29 -6.73
C GLU A 388 -17.15 5.24 -6.97
N ASN A 389 -16.82 3.96 -6.75
CA ASN A 389 -17.69 2.79 -6.93
C ASN A 389 -18.18 2.68 -8.38
N ARG A 390 -17.24 2.77 -9.33
CA ARG A 390 -17.50 2.84 -10.77
C ARG A 390 -16.40 2.17 -11.58
N ILE A 391 -16.73 1.78 -12.81
CA ILE A 391 -15.73 1.28 -13.76
C ILE A 391 -14.86 2.44 -14.23
N GLY A 392 -13.56 2.37 -13.91
CA GLY A 392 -12.56 3.36 -14.31
C GLY A 392 -11.91 3.05 -15.65
N ALA A 393 -11.73 1.76 -15.98
CA ALA A 393 -11.23 1.34 -17.28
C ALA A 393 -11.73 -0.05 -17.69
N LEU A 394 -11.79 -0.28 -18.99
CA LEU A 394 -12.05 -1.57 -19.61
C LEU A 394 -11.01 -1.81 -20.69
N ALA A 395 -10.41 -2.99 -20.68
CA ALA A 395 -9.47 -3.40 -21.71
C ALA A 395 -9.81 -4.81 -22.21
N ALA A 396 -9.65 -5.05 -23.49
CA ALA A 396 -9.74 -6.38 -24.06
C ALA A 396 -8.70 -6.63 -25.14
N HIS A 397 -8.16 -7.85 -25.16
CA HIS A 397 -7.40 -8.38 -26.30
C HIS A 397 -8.22 -9.47 -26.97
N VAL A 398 -8.55 -9.27 -28.26
CA VAL A 398 -9.33 -10.20 -29.07
C VAL A 398 -8.42 -10.89 -30.06
N THR A 399 -8.39 -12.23 -30.04
CA THR A 399 -7.52 -13.01 -30.93
C THR A 399 -8.14 -14.34 -31.34
N LYS A 400 -7.84 -14.79 -32.56
CA LYS A 400 -8.06 -16.17 -33.02
C LYS A 400 -6.74 -16.92 -33.27
N SER A 401 -5.59 -16.31 -32.98
CA SER A 401 -4.28 -16.82 -33.39
C SER A 401 -4.01 -18.28 -33.00
N GLU A 402 -3.23 -18.99 -33.81
CA GLU A 402 -2.64 -20.28 -33.48
C GLU A 402 -1.29 -20.15 -32.78
N GLY A 403 -0.72 -18.95 -32.79
CA GLY A 403 0.56 -18.63 -32.19
C GLY A 403 0.53 -18.71 -30.66
N LYS A 404 1.69 -19.05 -30.09
CA LYS A 404 1.96 -18.91 -28.66
C LYS A 404 2.77 -17.64 -28.43
N LEU A 405 2.47 -16.93 -27.35
CA LEU A 405 3.16 -15.68 -27.02
C LEU A 405 4.67 -15.92 -26.78
N ASP A 406 5.52 -15.06 -27.36
CA ASP A 406 6.98 -15.08 -27.22
C ASP A 406 7.50 -13.83 -26.48
N PRO A 407 7.66 -13.89 -25.14
CA PRO A 407 8.37 -12.87 -24.38
C PRO A 407 9.89 -13.07 -24.51
N LYS A 408 10.40 -12.86 -25.73
CA LYS A 408 11.77 -13.21 -26.13
C LYS A 408 12.83 -12.38 -25.41
N PHE A 409 13.96 -13.02 -25.13
CA PHE A 409 15.20 -12.36 -24.74
C PHE A 409 16.23 -12.51 -25.86
N GLU A 410 17.07 -11.49 -26.06
CA GLU A 410 18.17 -11.50 -27.04
C GLU A 410 19.48 -11.07 -26.37
N GLN A 411 20.61 -11.47 -26.94
CA GLN A 411 21.90 -10.96 -26.49
C GLN A 411 22.18 -9.61 -27.14
N ASN A 412 22.51 -8.62 -26.32
CA ASN A 412 23.02 -7.35 -26.81
C ASN A 412 24.47 -7.48 -27.32
N ALA A 413 25.04 -6.39 -27.86
CA ALA A 413 26.41 -6.38 -28.38
C ALA A 413 27.48 -6.78 -27.35
N ASP A 414 27.19 -6.65 -26.05
CA ASP A 414 28.08 -7.03 -24.95
C ASP A 414 27.86 -8.48 -24.47
N GLY A 415 27.04 -9.26 -25.17
CA GLY A 415 26.70 -10.65 -24.83
C GLY A 415 25.73 -10.80 -23.65
N LYS A 416 25.16 -9.70 -23.14
CA LYS A 416 24.16 -9.73 -22.04
C LYS A 416 22.76 -9.97 -22.61
N TRP A 417 22.03 -10.89 -21.99
CA TRP A 417 20.63 -11.13 -22.32
C TRP A 417 19.76 -9.95 -21.87
N GLN A 418 18.95 -9.43 -22.78
CA GLN A 418 18.00 -8.36 -22.54
C GLN A 418 16.62 -8.74 -23.11
N PRO A 419 15.52 -8.30 -22.48
CA PRO A 419 14.18 -8.56 -23.02
C PRO A 419 13.94 -7.75 -24.30
N VAL A 420 13.31 -8.37 -25.29
CA VAL A 420 12.89 -7.71 -26.53
C VAL A 420 11.57 -7.00 -26.29
N PRO A 421 11.48 -5.66 -26.41
CA PRO A 421 10.30 -4.91 -25.99
C PRO A 421 9.05 -5.15 -26.86
N ASN A 422 9.21 -5.66 -28.07
CA ASN A 422 8.10 -5.98 -28.97
C ASN A 422 7.74 -7.47 -28.81
N ILE A 423 6.58 -7.74 -28.22
CA ILE A 423 6.10 -9.11 -28.03
C ILE A 423 5.58 -9.66 -29.34
N LYS A 424 5.94 -10.91 -29.62
CA LYS A 424 5.56 -11.62 -30.84
C LYS A 424 4.92 -12.95 -30.50
N GLU A 425 4.55 -13.70 -31.53
CA GLU A 425 4.10 -15.07 -31.43
C GLU A 425 5.13 -16.01 -32.06
N TYR A 426 5.09 -17.27 -31.65
CA TYR A 426 5.75 -18.36 -32.35
C TYR A 426 4.77 -19.48 -32.71
N LEU A 427 4.99 -20.08 -33.87
CA LEU A 427 4.30 -21.25 -34.38
C LEU A 427 5.29 -22.41 -34.48
N GLU A 428 4.84 -23.62 -34.17
CA GLU A 428 5.62 -24.83 -34.42
C GLU A 428 5.49 -25.21 -35.90
N GLU A 429 6.58 -25.07 -36.67
CA GLU A 429 6.59 -25.33 -38.13
C GLU A 429 6.95 -26.78 -38.48
N GLY A 430 7.54 -27.52 -37.53
CA GLY A 430 7.96 -28.89 -37.75
C GLY A 430 8.98 -29.32 -36.72
N ILE A 431 9.72 -30.37 -37.05
CA ILE A 431 10.73 -30.97 -36.19
C ILE A 431 12.05 -31.03 -36.98
N ASP A 432 13.16 -30.67 -36.33
CA ASP A 432 14.50 -30.76 -36.90
C ASP A 432 15.02 -32.21 -36.98
N GLU A 433 16.20 -32.38 -37.57
CA GLU A 433 16.90 -33.67 -37.71
C GLU A 433 17.23 -34.35 -36.37
N ASN A 434 17.18 -33.61 -35.26
CA ASN A 434 17.43 -34.09 -33.89
C ASN A 434 16.13 -34.29 -33.09
N ASN A 435 14.99 -34.34 -33.76
CA ASN A 435 13.67 -34.48 -33.17
C ASN A 435 13.25 -33.31 -32.24
N LYS A 436 13.79 -32.10 -32.46
CA LYS A 436 13.42 -30.88 -31.72
C LYS A 436 12.46 -30.01 -32.53
N PRO A 437 11.42 -29.43 -31.90
CA PRO A 437 10.48 -28.56 -32.59
C PRO A 437 11.18 -27.30 -33.12
N ILE A 438 10.93 -26.98 -34.39
CA ILE A 438 11.35 -25.76 -35.06
C ILE A 438 10.22 -24.74 -34.90
N PHE A 439 10.56 -23.56 -34.41
CA PHE A 439 9.60 -22.48 -34.20
C PHE A 439 9.82 -21.34 -35.18
N LYS A 440 8.73 -20.84 -35.76
CA LYS A 440 8.72 -19.66 -36.63
C LYS A 440 8.09 -18.49 -35.89
N GLU A 441 8.82 -17.39 -35.85
CA GLU A 441 8.32 -16.13 -35.27
C GLU A 441 7.31 -15.47 -36.23
N LYS A 442 6.28 -14.86 -35.64
CA LYS A 442 5.20 -14.16 -36.33
C LYS A 442 4.76 -12.96 -35.48
N GLU A 443 4.25 -11.91 -36.12
CA GLU A 443 3.69 -10.76 -35.40
C GLU A 443 2.43 -11.14 -34.61
N LEU A 444 2.25 -10.53 -33.44
CA LEU A 444 1.09 -10.76 -32.57
C LEU A 444 -0.21 -10.56 -33.37
N GLU A 445 -1.06 -11.58 -33.40
CA GLU A 445 -2.34 -11.52 -34.12
C GLU A 445 -3.47 -11.25 -33.13
N GLY A 446 -4.17 -10.14 -33.34
CA GLY A 446 -5.35 -9.77 -32.57
C GLY A 446 -5.61 -8.27 -32.63
N LYS A 447 -6.57 -7.82 -31.85
CA LYS A 447 -6.91 -6.40 -31.66
C LYS A 447 -7.05 -6.09 -30.19
N ASP A 448 -6.46 -4.97 -29.78
CA ASP A 448 -6.63 -4.40 -28.46
C ASP A 448 -7.72 -3.34 -28.48
N VAL A 449 -8.61 -3.38 -27.49
CA VAL A 449 -9.65 -2.39 -27.23
C VAL A 449 -9.43 -1.87 -25.83
N ILE A 450 -9.23 -0.56 -25.66
CA ILE A 450 -8.92 0.04 -24.36
C ILE A 450 -9.71 1.35 -24.26
N ASP A 451 -10.67 1.39 -23.33
CA ASP A 451 -11.37 2.63 -22.96
C ASP A 451 -11.21 2.86 -21.45
N PHE A 452 -10.99 4.10 -21.06
CA PHE A 452 -10.77 4.48 -19.68
C PHE A 452 -11.23 5.90 -19.45
N GLN A 453 -11.58 6.18 -18.21
CA GLN A 453 -12.02 7.49 -17.79
C GLN A 453 -10.82 8.45 -17.78
N ARG A 454 -10.90 9.53 -18.57
CA ARG A 454 -9.77 10.45 -18.83
C ARG A 454 -9.73 11.65 -17.88
N SER A 455 -10.82 11.91 -17.18
CA SER A 455 -10.97 13.00 -16.21
C SER A 455 -11.50 12.42 -14.91
N GLY A 456 -11.15 13.03 -13.77
CA GLY A 456 -11.74 12.63 -12.49
C GLY A 456 -13.28 12.66 -12.54
N TRP A 457 -13.90 11.78 -11.76
CA TRP A 457 -15.34 11.77 -11.55
C TRP A 457 -15.78 13.09 -10.91
N THR A 458 -16.94 13.61 -11.32
CA THR A 458 -17.40 14.93 -10.86
C THR A 458 -18.04 14.86 -9.48
N GLY A 459 -18.46 13.68 -9.05
CA GLY A 459 -19.25 13.44 -7.85
C GLY A 459 -20.74 13.67 -8.06
N ASP A 460 -21.17 14.24 -9.20
CA ASP A 460 -22.58 14.34 -9.56
C ASP A 460 -23.07 13.00 -10.10
N TYR A 461 -24.05 12.43 -9.39
CA TYR A 461 -24.58 11.10 -9.71
C TYR A 461 -25.06 10.95 -11.16
N LYS A 462 -25.67 11.99 -11.76
CA LYS A 462 -26.20 11.90 -13.12
C LYS A 462 -25.10 12.05 -14.15
N GLU A 463 -24.19 12.99 -13.97
CA GLU A 463 -23.05 13.19 -14.86
C GLU A 463 -22.13 11.97 -14.87
N ASP A 464 -21.78 11.46 -13.69
CA ASP A 464 -20.91 10.29 -13.55
C ASP A 464 -21.57 9.02 -14.08
N ASN A 465 -22.86 8.81 -13.84
CA ASN A 465 -23.60 7.71 -14.49
C ASN A 465 -23.59 7.86 -16.02
N GLY A 466 -23.67 9.10 -16.53
CA GLY A 466 -23.58 9.40 -17.96
C GLY A 466 -22.20 9.07 -18.53
N ALA A 467 -21.12 9.44 -17.83
CA ALA A 467 -19.75 9.17 -18.23
C ALA A 467 -19.41 7.67 -18.17
N GLU A 468 -19.78 6.98 -17.07
CA GLU A 468 -19.61 5.52 -16.93
C GLU A 468 -20.39 4.79 -18.02
N LYS A 469 -21.63 5.22 -18.32
CA LYS A 469 -22.42 4.67 -19.43
C LYS A 469 -21.70 4.83 -20.77
N GLN A 470 -21.17 6.01 -21.06
CA GLN A 470 -20.47 6.28 -22.32
C GLN A 470 -19.21 5.42 -22.44
N LEU A 471 -18.43 5.29 -21.37
CA LEU A 471 -17.25 4.43 -21.31
C LEU A 471 -17.63 2.98 -21.65
N ILE A 472 -18.60 2.40 -20.93
CA ILE A 472 -19.00 1.01 -21.17
C ILE A 472 -19.59 0.83 -22.58
N GLN A 473 -20.42 1.76 -23.04
CA GLN A 473 -21.03 1.67 -24.37
C GLN A 473 -20.01 1.76 -25.50
N ARG A 474 -19.06 2.70 -25.43
CA ARG A 474 -17.98 2.82 -26.42
C ARG A 474 -17.13 1.57 -26.44
N PHE A 475 -16.68 1.12 -25.26
CA PHE A 475 -15.90 -0.11 -25.14
C PHE A 475 -16.61 -1.32 -25.74
N LEU A 476 -17.90 -1.54 -25.43
CA LEU A 476 -18.63 -2.70 -25.96
C LEU A 476 -18.84 -2.61 -27.48
N LEU A 477 -19.06 -1.42 -28.04
CA LEU A 477 -19.15 -1.25 -29.49
C LEU A 477 -17.82 -1.54 -30.18
N GLU A 478 -16.72 -0.96 -29.68
CA GLU A 478 -15.38 -1.22 -30.19
C GLU A 478 -14.96 -2.69 -30.04
N LEU A 479 -15.40 -3.35 -28.96
CA LEU A 479 -15.18 -4.77 -28.73
C LEU A 479 -15.90 -5.63 -29.77
N VAL A 480 -17.16 -5.31 -30.10
CA VAL A 480 -17.91 -6.00 -31.15
C VAL A 480 -17.22 -5.83 -32.51
N ASP A 481 -16.78 -4.61 -32.85
CA ASP A 481 -16.04 -4.34 -34.09
C ASP A 481 -14.69 -5.09 -34.14
N ALA A 482 -14.01 -5.20 -32.99
CA ALA A 482 -12.79 -5.97 -32.87
C ALA A 482 -13.05 -7.48 -33.05
N ILE A 483 -14.11 -8.01 -32.46
CA ILE A 483 -14.53 -9.42 -32.63
C ILE A 483 -14.88 -9.71 -34.08
N ASP A 484 -15.69 -8.88 -34.74
CA ASP A 484 -16.07 -9.07 -36.14
C ASP A 484 -14.84 -9.06 -37.06
N SER A 485 -13.97 -8.07 -36.88
CA SER A 485 -12.75 -7.96 -37.68
C SER A 485 -11.74 -9.07 -37.42
N VAL A 486 -11.67 -9.63 -36.20
CA VAL A 486 -10.81 -10.79 -35.93
C VAL A 486 -11.47 -12.07 -36.44
N ALA A 487 -12.79 -12.21 -36.35
CA ALA A 487 -13.51 -13.40 -36.79
C ALA A 487 -13.41 -13.60 -38.30
N GLU A 488 -13.58 -12.54 -39.10
CA GLU A 488 -13.60 -12.56 -40.58
C GLU A 488 -14.59 -13.59 -41.16
N THR A 489 -15.61 -13.96 -40.39
CA THR A 489 -16.62 -14.97 -40.74
C THR A 489 -17.94 -14.61 -40.09
N GLU A 490 -19.06 -15.00 -40.71
CA GLU A 490 -20.41 -14.74 -40.18
C GLU A 490 -20.70 -15.48 -38.87
N GLN A 491 -20.02 -16.59 -38.61
CA GLN A 491 -20.23 -17.42 -37.42
C GLN A 491 -18.92 -18.02 -36.91
N ALA A 492 -18.51 -17.61 -35.72
CA ALA A 492 -17.38 -18.19 -34.99
C ALA A 492 -17.75 -18.46 -33.52
N PRO A 493 -17.21 -19.52 -32.90
CA PRO A 493 -17.32 -19.70 -31.46
C PRO A 493 -16.52 -18.59 -30.75
N ILE A 494 -17.06 -18.05 -29.65
CA ILE A 494 -16.46 -16.98 -28.85
C ILE A 494 -16.39 -17.41 -27.39
N HIS A 495 -15.31 -17.08 -26.70
CA HIS A 495 -15.18 -17.28 -25.27
C HIS A 495 -14.40 -16.15 -24.60
N PHE A 496 -14.84 -15.77 -23.41
CA PHE A 496 -14.24 -14.69 -22.62
C PHE A 496 -13.31 -15.25 -21.55
N TYR A 497 -12.22 -14.54 -21.28
CA TYR A 497 -11.24 -14.88 -20.26
C TYR A 497 -11.06 -13.67 -19.38
N VAL A 498 -11.36 -13.83 -18.09
CA VAL A 498 -11.10 -12.81 -17.06
C VAL A 498 -10.08 -13.38 -16.08
N TRP A 499 -9.31 -12.52 -15.42
CA TRP A 499 -8.43 -12.98 -14.37
C TRP A 499 -9.24 -13.45 -13.15
N SER A 500 -10.26 -12.68 -12.78
CA SER A 500 -11.07 -12.86 -11.57
C SER A 500 -12.57 -12.80 -11.85
N ARG A 501 -13.37 -13.59 -11.12
CA ARG A 501 -14.84 -13.50 -11.15
C ARG A 501 -15.36 -12.13 -10.69
N GLN A 502 -14.56 -11.40 -9.92
CA GLN A 502 -14.91 -10.06 -9.45
C GLN A 502 -14.99 -9.05 -10.61
N GLU A 503 -14.15 -9.19 -11.63
CA GLU A 503 -14.17 -8.32 -12.81
C GLU A 503 -15.51 -8.41 -13.54
N MET A 504 -16.03 -9.63 -13.70
CA MET A 504 -17.37 -9.84 -14.28
C MET A 504 -18.48 -9.31 -13.38
N THR A 505 -18.33 -9.46 -12.06
CA THR A 505 -19.30 -8.93 -11.09
C THR A 505 -19.37 -7.40 -11.18
N GLN A 506 -18.21 -6.75 -11.26
CA GLN A 506 -18.07 -5.29 -11.39
C GLN A 506 -18.61 -4.79 -12.72
N LEU A 507 -18.35 -5.51 -13.82
CA LEU A 507 -18.91 -5.15 -15.12
C LEU A 507 -20.44 -5.25 -15.13
N VAL A 508 -21.01 -6.32 -14.56
CA VAL A 508 -22.46 -6.49 -14.43
C VAL A 508 -23.06 -5.40 -13.53
N GLU A 509 -22.40 -5.08 -12.42
CA GLU A 509 -22.82 -4.01 -11.51
C GLU A 509 -22.81 -2.64 -12.21
N GLY A 510 -21.73 -2.30 -12.93
CA GLY A 510 -21.62 -1.07 -13.70
C GLY A 510 -22.72 -0.96 -14.76
N CYS A 511 -22.95 -2.03 -15.53
CA CYS A 511 -24.06 -2.09 -16.48
C CYS A 511 -25.43 -1.90 -15.83
N SER A 512 -25.67 -2.57 -14.70
CA SER A 512 -26.93 -2.47 -13.95
C SER A 512 -27.17 -1.06 -13.42
N ARG A 513 -26.11 -0.39 -12.94
CA ARG A 513 -26.17 0.97 -12.38
C ARG A 513 -26.52 2.01 -13.44
N VAL A 514 -25.95 1.88 -14.65
CA VAL A 514 -26.07 2.94 -15.66
C VAL A 514 -27.23 2.75 -16.65
N ASN A 515 -27.61 1.51 -17.01
CA ASN A 515 -28.67 1.26 -17.98
C ASN A 515 -29.13 -0.21 -18.04
N SER A 516 -30.42 -0.46 -17.80
CA SER A 516 -31.02 -1.81 -17.88
C SER A 516 -30.92 -2.46 -19.27
N ALA A 517 -30.95 -1.68 -20.36
CA ALA A 517 -30.77 -2.21 -21.72
C ALA A 517 -29.34 -2.68 -21.98
N LEU A 518 -28.34 -1.96 -21.43
CA LEU A 518 -26.93 -2.33 -21.52
C LEU A 518 -26.67 -3.65 -20.78
N LEU A 519 -27.27 -3.80 -19.60
CA LEU A 519 -27.26 -5.06 -18.87
C LEU A 519 -27.92 -6.19 -19.68
N SER A 520 -29.03 -5.93 -20.38
CA SER A 520 -29.66 -6.93 -21.26
C SER A 520 -28.71 -7.37 -22.37
N HIS A 521 -28.08 -6.43 -23.07
CA HIS A 521 -27.13 -6.75 -24.14
C HIS A 521 -25.90 -7.50 -23.62
N LEU A 522 -25.37 -7.11 -22.45
CA LEU A 522 -24.27 -7.84 -21.81
C LEU A 522 -24.69 -9.26 -21.44
N ARG A 523 -25.90 -9.46 -20.90
CA ARG A 523 -26.43 -10.81 -20.58
C ARG A 523 -26.61 -11.66 -21.84
N GLU A 524 -27.04 -11.05 -22.94
CA GLU A 524 -27.16 -11.71 -24.24
C GLU A 524 -25.79 -12.09 -24.80
N LEU A 525 -24.82 -11.16 -24.79
CA LEU A 525 -23.44 -11.40 -25.21
C LEU A 525 -22.79 -12.51 -24.36
N LEU A 526 -23.03 -12.48 -23.05
CA LEU A 526 -22.49 -13.46 -22.11
C LEU A 526 -23.25 -14.80 -22.15
N GLY A 527 -24.22 -14.97 -23.04
CA GLY A 527 -24.93 -16.23 -23.22
C GLY A 527 -25.66 -16.70 -21.96
N CYS A 528 -26.04 -15.80 -21.05
CA CYS A 528 -26.70 -16.10 -19.78
C CYS A 528 -28.15 -16.59 -20.00
N ARG A 529 -28.33 -17.77 -20.59
CA ARG A 529 -29.59 -18.52 -20.63
C ARG A 529 -29.63 -19.45 -19.42
N GLU A 530 -30.77 -19.52 -18.74
CA GLU A 530 -31.02 -20.31 -17.52
C GLU A 530 -30.80 -21.85 -17.65
N SER A 531 -30.34 -22.36 -18.80
CA SER A 531 -30.32 -23.81 -19.09
C SER A 531 -29.05 -24.38 -19.75
N LEU A 532 -27.96 -23.63 -19.90
CA LEU A 532 -26.67 -24.15 -20.42
C LEU A 532 -25.63 -24.27 -19.30
N GLU A 533 -25.08 -25.48 -19.10
CA GLU A 533 -24.17 -25.83 -17.99
C GLU A 533 -22.79 -25.14 -18.04
N GLN A 534 -22.45 -24.43 -19.12
CA GLN A 534 -21.15 -23.78 -19.29
C GLN A 534 -21.29 -22.27 -19.47
N LEU A 535 -20.66 -21.50 -18.57
CA LEU A 535 -20.51 -20.05 -18.70
C LEU A 535 -19.64 -19.74 -19.93
N ILE A 536 -19.98 -18.70 -20.70
CA ILE A 536 -19.19 -18.25 -21.85
C ILE A 536 -17.88 -17.56 -21.45
N TYR A 537 -17.57 -17.50 -20.15
CA TYR A 537 -16.32 -16.96 -19.64
C TYR A 537 -15.63 -17.95 -18.70
N SER A 538 -14.30 -17.88 -18.67
CA SER A 538 -13.45 -18.62 -17.74
C SER A 538 -12.65 -17.67 -16.86
N CYS A 539 -12.52 -18.04 -15.58
CA CYS A 539 -11.67 -17.39 -14.61
C CYS A 539 -10.25 -18.00 -14.68
N LEU A 540 -9.27 -17.22 -15.10
CA LEU A 540 -7.89 -17.70 -15.28
C LEU A 540 -7.20 -17.99 -13.94
N SER A 541 -7.50 -17.22 -12.88
CA SER A 541 -6.96 -17.51 -11.54
C SER A 541 -7.41 -18.87 -11.01
N ASP A 542 -8.70 -19.21 -11.14
CA ASP A 542 -9.24 -20.54 -10.78
C ASP A 542 -8.49 -21.67 -11.52
N GLU A 543 -8.22 -21.47 -12.81
CA GLU A 543 -7.51 -22.44 -13.65
C GLU A 543 -6.04 -22.60 -13.20
N VAL A 544 -5.38 -21.49 -12.85
CA VAL A 544 -4.01 -21.50 -12.32
C VAL A 544 -3.96 -22.26 -11.00
N ASP A 545 -4.85 -21.94 -10.06
CA ASP A 545 -4.87 -22.53 -8.72
C ASP A 545 -5.17 -24.03 -8.73
N ARG A 546 -6.00 -24.48 -9.67
CA ARG A 546 -6.39 -25.90 -9.80
C ARG A 546 -5.31 -26.77 -10.42
N ARG A 547 -4.46 -26.18 -11.27
CA ARG A 547 -3.53 -26.92 -12.12
C ARG A 547 -2.07 -26.70 -11.81
N TYR A 548 -1.71 -25.67 -11.05
CA TYR A 548 -0.32 -25.34 -10.80
C TYR A 548 -0.05 -25.06 -9.33
N ALA A 549 1.03 -25.64 -8.83
CA ALA A 549 1.71 -25.13 -7.66
C ALA A 549 2.53 -23.90 -8.09
N LEU A 550 2.45 -22.84 -7.30
CA LEU A 550 3.17 -21.60 -7.54
C LEU A 550 4.28 -21.41 -6.52
N GLY A 551 5.37 -20.81 -6.99
CA GLY A 551 6.51 -20.46 -6.17
C GLY A 551 6.17 -19.37 -5.17
N TRP A 552 5.15 -18.55 -5.38
CA TRP A 552 4.75 -17.47 -4.46
C TRP A 552 3.38 -17.68 -3.83
N THR A 553 3.17 -17.04 -2.67
CA THR A 553 1.89 -17.07 -1.95
C THR A 553 0.83 -16.18 -2.63
N GLY A 554 1.24 -15.03 -3.20
CA GLY A 554 0.33 -14.13 -3.92
C GLY A 554 -0.28 -14.77 -5.17
N ARG A 555 -1.52 -14.41 -5.48
CA ARG A 555 -2.32 -14.98 -6.58
C ARG A 555 -2.79 -13.94 -7.60
N ASP A 556 -2.23 -12.74 -7.56
CA ASP A 556 -2.57 -11.67 -8.50
C ASP A 556 -1.88 -11.87 -9.86
N LEU A 557 -2.47 -11.34 -10.93
CA LEU A 557 -1.97 -11.53 -12.29
C LEU A 557 -0.51 -11.07 -12.43
N ALA A 558 -0.16 -9.91 -11.84
CA ALA A 558 1.21 -9.37 -11.85
C ALA A 558 2.21 -10.31 -11.17
N VAL A 559 1.81 -10.94 -10.05
CA VAL A 559 2.59 -11.95 -9.34
C VAL A 559 2.78 -13.19 -10.21
N VAL A 560 1.67 -13.79 -10.66
CA VAL A 560 1.68 -15.09 -11.36
C VAL A 560 2.47 -15.02 -12.66
N SER A 561 2.31 -13.93 -13.41
CA SER A 561 3.04 -13.70 -14.66
C SER A 561 4.52 -13.35 -14.43
N SER A 562 4.91 -12.90 -13.24
CA SER A 562 6.31 -12.59 -12.92
C SER A 562 7.15 -13.83 -12.61
N LEU A 563 6.52 -14.96 -12.27
CA LEU A 563 7.19 -16.25 -12.04
C LEU A 563 7.75 -16.85 -13.34
N LYS A 564 8.76 -17.72 -13.22
CA LYS A 564 9.26 -18.52 -14.33
C LYS A 564 8.41 -19.78 -14.55
N TRP A 565 7.60 -19.74 -15.60
CA TRP A 565 6.79 -20.86 -16.08
C TRP A 565 7.65 -21.84 -16.88
N PHE A 566 7.98 -22.98 -16.29
CA PHE A 566 8.82 -24.01 -16.92
C PHE A 566 10.15 -23.45 -17.47
N GLY A 567 10.75 -22.52 -16.71
CA GLY A 567 11.99 -21.84 -17.07
C GLY A 567 11.84 -20.62 -17.99
N ARG A 568 10.64 -20.35 -18.54
CA ARG A 568 10.36 -19.15 -19.34
C ARG A 568 9.73 -18.06 -18.47
N ARG A 569 10.11 -16.81 -18.71
CA ARG A 569 9.62 -15.65 -17.95
C ARG A 569 8.89 -14.68 -18.86
N TYR A 570 7.77 -14.12 -18.40
CA TYR A 570 7.17 -12.95 -19.03
C TYR A 570 7.87 -11.67 -18.53
N HIS A 571 8.29 -10.80 -19.46
CA HIS A 571 8.89 -9.51 -19.11
C HIS A 571 7.94 -8.36 -19.41
N TRP A 572 8.07 -7.30 -18.63
CA TRP A 572 7.21 -6.12 -18.65
C TRP A 572 7.82 -4.92 -19.38
N GLN A 573 8.91 -5.15 -20.11
CA GLN A 573 9.55 -4.13 -20.95
C GLN A 573 8.77 -3.91 -22.25
N ARG A 574 8.30 -2.69 -22.50
CA ARG A 574 7.50 -2.30 -23.68
C ARG A 574 8.02 -1.04 -24.33
N LYS A 575 7.67 -0.81 -25.60
CA LYS A 575 7.95 0.45 -26.30
C LYS A 575 6.73 1.37 -26.22
N ILE A 576 6.83 2.46 -25.46
CA ILE A 576 5.77 3.45 -25.24
C ILE A 576 6.24 4.80 -25.76
N SER A 577 5.49 5.38 -26.69
CA SER A 577 5.81 6.67 -27.32
C SER A 577 7.26 6.75 -27.84
N GLY A 578 7.73 5.65 -28.44
CA GLY A 578 9.08 5.53 -29.00
C GLY A 578 10.18 5.15 -27.99
N LYS A 579 9.91 5.18 -26.68
CA LYS A 579 10.88 4.85 -25.63
C LYS A 579 10.67 3.43 -25.09
N VAL A 580 11.74 2.75 -24.77
CA VAL A 580 11.69 1.47 -24.06
C VAL A 580 11.47 1.76 -22.58
N VAL A 581 10.43 1.16 -22.00
CA VAL A 581 9.98 1.38 -20.63
C VAL A 581 9.83 0.02 -19.95
N SER A 582 10.45 -0.14 -18.77
CA SER A 582 10.27 -1.31 -17.91
C SER A 582 9.09 -1.08 -16.98
N LEU A 583 7.90 -1.57 -17.35
CA LEU A 583 6.68 -1.29 -16.59
C LEU A 583 6.74 -1.82 -15.17
N ASP A 584 7.43 -2.94 -14.95
CA ASP A 584 7.61 -3.49 -13.60
C ASP A 584 8.58 -2.72 -12.71
N GLN A 585 9.37 -1.81 -13.29
CA GLN A 585 10.17 -0.85 -12.52
C GLN A 585 9.42 0.47 -12.32
N VAL A 586 8.67 0.92 -13.33
CA VAL A 586 7.86 2.15 -13.24
C VAL A 586 6.75 2.01 -12.22
N PHE A 587 6.06 0.87 -12.23
CA PHE A 587 5.00 0.53 -11.28
C PHE A 587 5.53 -0.39 -10.18
N PHE A 588 6.81 -0.22 -9.79
CA PHE A 588 7.41 -1.05 -8.76
C PHE A 588 6.60 -1.00 -7.46
N GLN A 589 6.24 0.21 -7.02
CA GLN A 589 5.40 0.39 -5.85
C GLN A 589 3.96 -0.10 -6.14
N ASP A 590 3.36 -0.78 -5.17
CA ASP A 590 1.97 -1.29 -5.14
C ASP A 590 1.62 -2.40 -6.14
N VAL A 591 2.25 -2.46 -7.32
CA VAL A 591 1.97 -3.48 -8.35
C VAL A 591 3.04 -4.57 -8.42
N PHE A 592 4.31 -4.23 -8.23
CA PHE A 592 5.44 -5.15 -8.39
C PHE A 592 6.41 -5.19 -7.18
N ASP A 593 5.99 -4.67 -6.03
CA ASP A 593 6.79 -4.51 -4.81
C ASP A 593 7.15 -5.87 -4.16
N PHE A 594 6.36 -6.90 -4.46
CA PHE A 594 6.66 -8.30 -4.16
C PHE A 594 7.99 -8.79 -4.73
N LYS A 595 8.58 -8.10 -5.73
CA LYS A 595 9.88 -8.46 -6.34
C LYS A 595 11.09 -8.03 -5.51
N THR A 596 10.87 -7.41 -4.35
CA THR A 596 11.95 -6.95 -3.48
C THR A 596 12.76 -8.15 -2.98
N ASN A 597 14.03 -8.24 -3.39
CA ASN A 597 14.94 -9.25 -2.88
C ASN A 597 15.36 -8.88 -1.46
N LEU A 598 14.90 -9.67 -0.50
CA LEU A 598 15.33 -9.59 0.89
C LEU A 598 16.42 -10.65 1.11
N GLU A 599 17.63 -10.20 1.40
CA GLU A 599 18.76 -11.09 1.68
C GLU A 599 18.69 -11.56 3.15
N ILE A 600 19.18 -12.77 3.41
CA ILE A 600 19.37 -13.31 4.77
C ILE A 600 20.84 -13.67 4.94
N ASP A 601 21.36 -13.54 6.16
CA ASP A 601 22.73 -13.94 6.48
C ASP A 601 22.81 -15.43 6.83
N GLU A 602 24.02 -15.91 7.14
CA GLU A 602 24.29 -17.29 7.52
C GLU A 602 23.60 -17.72 8.84
N ASN A 603 23.19 -16.76 9.67
CA ASN A 603 22.47 -16.98 10.92
C ASN A 603 20.93 -16.90 10.74
N ASN A 604 20.47 -16.94 9.48
CA ASN A 604 19.07 -16.78 9.10
C ASN A 604 18.44 -15.46 9.60
N GLN A 605 19.24 -14.42 9.83
CA GLN A 605 18.76 -13.08 10.13
C GLN A 605 18.64 -12.29 8.84
N TRP A 606 17.80 -11.25 8.81
CA TRP A 606 17.72 -10.37 7.66
C TRP A 606 19.09 -9.72 7.40
N ALA A 607 19.74 -10.14 6.32
CA ALA A 607 20.88 -9.43 5.80
C ALA A 607 20.35 -8.17 5.14
N VAL A 608 20.83 -7.03 5.61
CA VAL A 608 20.58 -5.77 4.92
C VAL A 608 21.28 -5.89 3.55
N SER A 609 20.49 -6.15 2.50
CA SER A 609 20.99 -6.63 1.21
C SER A 609 22.08 -5.75 0.63
N ASN A 610 23.09 -6.40 0.04
CA ASN A 610 24.23 -5.75 -0.62
C ASN A 610 24.06 -5.66 -2.14
N SER A 611 22.86 -5.90 -2.70
CA SER A 611 22.60 -5.78 -4.15
C SER A 611 21.17 -5.32 -4.47
N GLN A 612 20.79 -4.05 -4.29
CA GLN A 612 20.82 -2.99 -5.31
C GLN A 612 20.75 -1.60 -4.65
N ASN A 613 21.58 -1.38 -3.64
CA ASN A 613 22.14 -0.06 -3.39
C ASN A 613 23.60 -0.18 -3.72
N THR A 614 24.08 0.53 -4.75
CA THR A 614 25.50 0.65 -5.07
C THR A 614 26.20 1.34 -3.89
N ARG A 615 26.52 0.55 -2.86
CA ARG A 615 27.44 0.90 -1.77
C ARG A 615 28.82 0.93 -2.39
N ILE A 616 29.22 2.12 -2.79
CA ILE A 616 30.62 2.46 -2.93
C ILE A 616 31.25 2.24 -1.53
N LYS A 617 32.38 1.55 -1.47
CA LYS A 617 33.06 1.12 -0.22
C LYS A 617 33.09 2.25 0.82
N GLN A 618 32.62 2.05 2.05
CA GLN A 618 32.77 3.05 3.11
C GLN A 618 34.13 2.88 3.79
N ASP A 619 35.12 3.68 3.40
CA ASP A 619 36.13 4.13 4.36
C ASP A 619 35.43 5.15 5.28
N GLU A 620 35.63 5.01 6.58
CA GLU A 620 34.98 5.77 7.66
C GLU A 620 34.81 7.27 7.37
N ILE A 621 33.56 7.69 7.15
CA ILE A 621 33.21 9.11 7.01
C ILE A 621 32.72 9.67 8.36
N THR A 622 33.64 9.86 9.31
CA THR A 622 33.48 10.91 10.35
C THR A 622 33.49 12.29 9.65
N GLY A 623 32.32 12.84 9.33
CA GLY A 623 32.18 13.97 8.41
C GLY A 623 32.82 15.26 8.90
N THR A 624 33.80 15.77 8.15
CA THR A 624 34.13 17.19 8.04
C THR A 624 33.66 17.68 6.66
N TRP A 625 33.76 18.97 6.32
CA TRP A 625 33.36 19.46 5.00
C TRP A 625 34.00 18.68 3.84
N GLU A 626 35.21 18.14 4.05
CA GLU A 626 36.00 17.40 3.04
C GLU A 626 35.27 16.16 2.55
N LYS A 627 34.52 15.55 3.46
CA LYS A 627 33.87 14.26 3.25
C LYS A 627 32.59 14.32 2.42
N LEU A 628 32.01 15.52 2.24
CA LEU A 628 30.85 15.72 1.38
C LEU A 628 31.16 15.51 -0.11
N LEU A 629 32.38 15.89 -0.55
CA LEU A 629 32.82 15.74 -1.93
C LEU A 629 33.97 14.75 -2.15
N GLN A 630 34.59 14.21 -1.08
CA GLN A 630 35.56 13.12 -1.19
C GLN A 630 34.94 11.74 -0.90
N GLY A 631 33.71 11.72 -0.37
CA GLY A 631 33.00 10.49 -0.01
C GLY A 631 32.52 9.64 -1.20
N ASN A 632 32.19 8.40 -0.86
CA ASN A 632 31.80 7.31 -1.75
C ASN A 632 30.29 7.37 -2.08
N GLY A 633 29.81 8.54 -2.53
CA GLY A 633 28.39 8.74 -2.89
C GLY A 633 27.49 9.05 -1.69
N GLY A 634 26.25 9.45 -1.95
CA GLY A 634 25.23 9.62 -0.90
C GLY A 634 24.36 10.87 -1.00
N LEU A 635 23.41 10.95 -0.07
CA LEU A 635 22.50 12.06 0.12
C LEU A 635 22.91 12.87 1.34
N TYR A 636 23.09 14.17 1.16
CA TYR A 636 23.46 15.10 2.22
C TYR A 636 22.50 16.29 2.24
N LEU A 637 21.99 16.61 3.43
CA LEU A 637 21.12 17.74 3.68
C LEU A 637 21.82 18.73 4.59
N VAL A 638 22.14 19.91 4.06
CA VAL A 638 22.81 21.00 4.78
C VAL A 638 21.79 22.07 5.15
N VAL A 639 21.43 22.12 6.43
CA VAL A 639 20.38 22.99 6.96
C VAL A 639 21.00 24.16 7.69
N HIS A 640 20.63 25.40 7.35
CA HIS A 640 21.10 26.60 8.05
C HIS A 640 19.97 27.40 8.70
N ASP A 641 20.27 28.17 9.76
CA ASP A 641 19.27 28.94 10.50
C ASP A 641 19.04 30.38 10.00
N GLU A 642 19.73 30.83 8.94
CA GLU A 642 19.54 32.18 8.35
C GLU A 642 18.09 32.41 7.89
N ARG A 643 17.57 33.65 8.01
CA ARG A 643 16.13 33.98 7.81
C ARG A 643 15.83 35.28 7.05
N GLU A 644 16.79 35.85 6.34
CA GLU A 644 16.68 37.18 5.71
C GLU A 644 16.65 37.12 4.17
N SER A 645 17.18 36.05 3.59
CA SER A 645 17.39 35.89 2.14
C SER A 645 16.10 35.54 1.39
N LYS A 646 15.86 36.23 0.26
CA LYS A 646 14.65 36.09 -0.57
C LYS A 646 14.90 35.50 -1.96
N ARG A 647 15.91 36.02 -2.66
CA ARG A 647 16.24 35.64 -4.07
C ARG A 647 17.73 35.38 -4.28
N SER A 648 18.55 35.68 -3.28
CA SER A 648 19.98 35.43 -3.22
C SER A 648 20.37 35.26 -1.75
N ASN A 649 21.22 34.29 -1.45
CA ASN A 649 21.62 33.93 -0.11
C ASN A 649 23.15 33.79 -0.03
N GLN A 650 23.80 34.72 0.69
CA GLN A 650 25.25 34.72 0.88
C GLN A 650 25.72 33.57 1.77
N ILE A 651 24.89 33.11 2.71
CA ILE A 651 25.21 31.98 3.58
C ILE A 651 25.26 30.70 2.77
N GLU A 652 24.28 30.45 1.91
CA GLU A 652 24.34 29.28 1.01
C GLU A 652 25.55 29.33 0.07
N VAL A 653 25.98 30.50 -0.41
CA VAL A 653 27.22 30.61 -1.20
C VAL A 653 28.45 30.25 -0.38
N LYS A 654 28.53 30.69 0.88
CA LYS A 654 29.64 30.32 1.78
C LYS A 654 29.65 28.83 2.11
N ILE A 655 28.48 28.24 2.37
CA ILE A 655 28.32 26.80 2.57
C ILE A 655 28.83 26.04 1.34
N ILE A 656 28.37 26.42 0.14
CA ILE A 656 28.77 25.77 -1.11
C ILE A 656 30.25 25.96 -1.38
N LYS A 657 30.80 27.15 -1.08
CA LYS A 657 32.25 27.38 -1.17
C LYS A 657 33.02 26.45 -0.22
N ASN A 658 32.58 26.29 1.03
CA ASN A 658 33.22 25.39 1.99
C ASN A 658 33.16 23.93 1.50
N ILE A 659 32.03 23.51 0.93
CA ILE A 659 31.88 22.17 0.33
C ILE A 659 32.90 21.97 -0.80
N LEU A 660 33.03 22.95 -1.70
CA LEU A 660 33.94 22.88 -2.85
C LEU A 660 35.42 22.95 -2.43
N ASP A 661 35.78 23.86 -1.52
CA ASP A 661 37.15 23.99 -0.98
C ASP A 661 37.62 22.70 -0.32
N ALA A 662 36.71 22.07 0.43
CA ALA A 662 37.01 20.85 1.15
C ALA A 662 37.02 19.61 0.23
N GLY A 663 36.42 19.70 -0.95
CA GLY A 663 36.30 18.59 -1.91
C GLY A 663 37.61 18.09 -2.54
N GLY A 664 38.75 18.75 -2.31
CA GLY A 664 40.05 18.33 -2.83
C GLY A 664 40.14 18.42 -4.36
N GLU A 665 40.83 17.46 -5.00
CA GLU A 665 40.87 17.32 -6.46
C GLU A 665 39.52 16.79 -7.00
N ILE A 666 38.59 17.71 -7.26
CA ILE A 666 37.30 17.41 -7.88
C ILE A 666 37.53 17.21 -9.38
N PRO A 667 37.12 16.07 -9.99
CA PRO A 667 37.33 15.84 -11.42
C PRO A 667 36.67 16.92 -12.28
N ASP A 668 37.34 17.27 -13.36
CA ASP A 668 36.84 18.31 -14.27
C ASP A 668 35.45 17.98 -14.81
N GLY A 669 34.57 18.97 -14.77
CA GLY A 669 33.20 18.86 -15.23
C GLY A 669 32.29 17.93 -14.41
N SER A 670 32.71 17.49 -13.22
CA SER A 670 31.97 16.48 -12.44
C SER A 670 30.85 17.05 -11.56
N THR A 671 30.81 18.37 -11.36
CA THR A 671 29.89 19.02 -10.40
C THR A 671 28.95 20.02 -11.07
N ALA A 672 27.66 19.95 -10.73
CA ALA A 672 26.64 20.95 -11.07
C ALA A 672 26.12 21.67 -9.82
N ILE A 673 25.90 22.98 -9.93
CA ILE A 673 25.25 23.80 -8.90
C ILE A 673 23.94 24.36 -9.45
N LEU A 674 22.83 24.00 -8.83
CA LEU A 674 21.49 24.34 -9.25
C LEU A 674 20.82 25.26 -8.24
N THR A 675 20.04 26.22 -8.72
CA THR A 675 19.27 27.13 -7.85
C THR A 675 17.99 27.60 -8.53
N PRO A 676 16.86 27.78 -7.80
CA PRO A 676 15.64 28.25 -8.43
C PRO A 676 15.72 29.73 -8.85
N HIS A 677 16.59 30.55 -8.24
CA HIS A 677 16.62 31.99 -8.48
C HIS A 677 17.78 32.43 -9.38
N ARG A 678 17.46 33.23 -10.41
CA ARG A 678 18.46 33.86 -11.29
C ARG A 678 19.43 34.78 -10.53
N ALA A 679 18.97 35.44 -9.47
CA ALA A 679 19.81 36.30 -8.64
C ALA A 679 20.82 35.47 -7.83
N GLN A 680 20.40 34.34 -7.25
CA GLN A 680 21.32 33.39 -6.62
C GLN A 680 22.29 32.78 -7.62
N ARG A 681 21.82 32.41 -8.82
CA ARG A 681 22.72 31.95 -9.89
C ARG A 681 23.79 32.98 -10.21
N SER A 682 23.40 34.26 -10.37
CA SER A 682 24.36 35.33 -10.64
C SER A 682 25.39 35.44 -9.52
N LEU A 683 24.93 35.38 -8.27
CA LEU A 683 25.79 35.46 -7.11
C LEU A 683 26.77 34.27 -7.04
N LEU A 684 26.27 33.04 -7.23
CA LEU A 684 27.09 31.82 -7.29
C LEU A 684 28.12 31.90 -8.42
N LYS A 685 27.72 32.35 -9.62
CA LYS A 685 28.67 32.55 -10.73
C LYS A 685 29.75 33.57 -10.38
N THR A 686 29.37 34.74 -9.87
CA THR A 686 30.33 35.79 -9.51
C THR A 686 31.30 35.34 -8.41
N LYS A 687 30.85 34.52 -7.46
CA LYS A 687 31.66 34.11 -6.31
C LYS A 687 32.45 32.82 -6.53
N LEU A 688 31.99 31.92 -7.39
CA LEU A 688 32.55 30.57 -7.53
C LEU A 688 33.09 30.27 -8.93
N ALA A 689 32.50 30.80 -10.01
CA ALA A 689 32.85 30.36 -11.36
C ALA A 689 34.33 30.56 -11.71
N ASN A 690 34.93 31.69 -11.29
CA ASN A 690 36.35 31.98 -11.56
C ASN A 690 37.32 31.15 -10.71
N TYR A 691 36.85 30.51 -9.64
CA TYR A 691 37.70 29.77 -8.70
C TYR A 691 37.66 28.26 -8.93
N TYR A 692 36.61 27.73 -9.57
CA TYR A 692 36.39 26.29 -9.78
C TYR A 692 35.99 25.96 -11.22
N GLU A 693 36.42 26.78 -12.20
CA GLU A 693 36.00 26.72 -13.61
C GLU A 693 36.19 25.32 -14.24
N ASN A 694 37.20 24.57 -13.80
CA ASN A 694 37.46 23.22 -14.30
C ASN A 694 36.54 22.17 -13.64
N ALA A 695 36.27 22.28 -12.33
CA ALA A 695 35.52 21.28 -11.55
C ALA A 695 33.99 21.45 -11.62
N VAL A 696 33.51 22.70 -11.71
CA VAL A 696 32.08 23.04 -11.76
C VAL A 696 31.67 23.30 -13.21
N ASP A 697 31.05 22.29 -13.81
CA ASP A 697 30.61 22.34 -15.21
C ASP A 697 29.47 23.34 -15.44
N VAL A 698 28.52 23.42 -14.50
CA VAL A 698 27.34 24.26 -14.66
C VAL A 698 26.90 24.89 -13.35
N ILE A 699 26.65 26.19 -13.40
CA ILE A 699 25.92 26.96 -12.38
C ILE A 699 24.72 27.59 -13.09
N ASP A 700 23.53 27.00 -12.96
CA ASP A 700 22.34 27.56 -13.61
C ASP A 700 21.05 27.39 -12.82
N THR A 701 19.96 27.95 -13.35
CA THR A 701 18.62 27.67 -12.85
C THR A 701 18.15 26.30 -13.31
N VAL A 702 17.29 25.68 -12.51
CA VAL A 702 16.83 24.31 -12.69
C VAL A 702 16.22 24.06 -14.07
N GLU A 703 15.63 25.09 -14.69
CA GLU A 703 14.91 25.01 -15.97
C GLU A 703 15.83 24.98 -17.19
N LYS A 704 17.10 25.38 -17.05
CA LYS A 704 18.06 25.52 -18.17
C LYS A 704 19.00 24.35 -18.34
N VAL A 705 18.98 23.38 -17.42
CA VAL A 705 19.83 22.19 -17.50
C VAL A 705 19.11 21.09 -18.29
N GLN A 706 19.10 21.22 -19.62
CA GLN A 706 18.72 20.15 -20.54
C GLN A 706 19.98 19.39 -21.03
N GLY A 707 20.10 18.13 -20.62
CA GLY A 707 21.05 17.16 -21.19
C GLY A 707 22.33 16.96 -20.38
N GLY A 708 22.30 16.02 -19.43
CA GLY A 708 23.50 15.44 -18.81
C GLY A 708 23.36 15.22 -17.30
N GLU A 709 23.68 14.01 -16.84
CA GLU A 709 23.89 13.70 -15.43
C GLU A 709 25.31 14.09 -14.99
N ARG A 710 25.49 14.43 -13.71
CA ARG A 710 26.79 14.79 -13.11
C ARG A 710 27.05 13.93 -11.89
N ASP A 711 28.33 13.70 -11.58
CA ASP A 711 28.71 12.93 -10.40
C ASP A 711 28.20 13.61 -9.13
N ASN A 712 28.32 14.95 -9.06
CA ASN A 712 27.89 15.74 -7.92
C ASN A 712 26.85 16.78 -8.35
N VAL A 713 25.73 16.83 -7.64
CA VAL A 713 24.73 17.89 -7.79
C VAL A 713 24.55 18.59 -6.46
N ILE A 714 24.78 19.90 -6.44
CA ILE A 714 24.58 20.77 -5.29
C ILE A 714 23.36 21.66 -5.56
N VAL A 715 22.35 21.61 -4.71
CA VAL A 715 21.12 22.40 -4.84
C VAL A 715 21.09 23.51 -3.79
N SER A 716 21.05 24.77 -4.23
CA SER A 716 20.93 25.96 -3.39
C SER A 716 19.47 26.43 -3.37
N ALA A 717 18.76 26.18 -2.28
CA ALA A 717 17.33 26.50 -2.15
C ALA A 717 17.04 28.01 -2.10
N THR A 718 18.04 28.80 -1.70
CA THR A 718 18.10 30.27 -1.66
C THR A 718 17.19 30.94 -0.63
N ALA A 719 15.92 30.57 -0.57
CA ALA A 719 14.94 31.28 0.22
C ALA A 719 15.02 30.88 1.69
N SER A 720 15.05 31.89 2.55
CA SER A 720 15.14 31.71 4.00
C SER A 720 14.26 32.67 4.78
N ASN A 721 13.85 33.78 4.17
CA ASN A 721 12.90 34.70 4.74
C ASN A 721 11.49 34.11 4.79
N PRO A 722 10.85 33.98 5.98
CA PRO A 722 9.52 33.38 6.11
C PRO A 722 8.46 34.03 5.20
N SER A 723 8.50 35.37 5.07
CA SER A 723 7.54 36.12 4.24
C SER A 723 7.78 35.91 2.75
N ALA A 724 9.03 35.71 2.32
CA ALA A 724 9.34 35.39 0.93
C ALA A 724 8.97 33.94 0.60
N ILE A 725 9.32 32.99 1.46
CA ILE A 725 8.98 31.57 1.31
C ILE A 725 7.46 31.43 1.12
N GLY A 726 6.66 32.04 2.00
CA GLY A 726 5.20 31.97 1.89
C GLY A 726 4.60 32.60 0.63
N LYS A 727 5.33 33.47 -0.09
CA LYS A 727 4.88 34.09 -1.35
C LYS A 727 5.36 33.38 -2.61
N THR A 728 6.40 32.55 -2.51
CA THR A 728 7.04 31.91 -3.66
C THR A 728 7.23 30.41 -3.47
N VAL A 729 6.45 29.78 -2.59
CA VAL A 729 6.60 28.37 -2.23
C VAL A 729 6.39 27.44 -3.43
N GLU A 730 5.35 27.67 -4.23
CA GLU A 730 5.06 26.94 -5.48
C GLU A 730 6.26 26.96 -6.42
N PHE A 731 6.97 28.09 -6.49
CA PHE A 731 8.15 28.25 -7.34
C PHE A 731 9.40 27.53 -6.78
N ILE A 732 9.60 27.55 -5.47
CA ILE A 732 10.81 27.03 -4.81
C ILE A 732 10.71 25.53 -4.57
N LEU A 733 9.54 25.05 -4.13
CA LEU A 733 9.29 23.67 -3.74
C LEU A 733 8.69 22.82 -4.86
N SER A 734 8.42 23.39 -6.05
CA SER A 734 7.84 22.68 -7.19
C SER A 734 8.43 21.27 -7.39
N LEU A 735 7.54 20.27 -7.43
CA LEU A 735 7.88 18.87 -7.64
C LEU A 735 8.65 18.67 -8.95
N ASN A 736 8.23 19.33 -10.03
CA ASN A 736 8.88 19.23 -11.34
C ASN A 736 10.31 19.75 -11.32
N ARG A 737 10.58 20.84 -10.58
CA ARG A 737 11.93 21.41 -10.46
C ARG A 737 12.80 20.54 -9.56
N SER A 738 12.24 20.08 -8.44
CA SER A 738 12.94 19.21 -7.51
C SER A 738 13.28 17.86 -8.17
N ASN A 739 12.35 17.26 -8.94
CA ASN A 739 12.61 16.06 -9.76
C ASN A 739 13.72 16.29 -10.79
N VAL A 740 13.68 17.41 -11.51
CA VAL A 740 14.74 17.75 -12.48
C VAL A 740 16.07 17.98 -11.78
N ALA A 741 16.12 18.61 -10.60
CA ALA A 741 17.36 18.83 -9.88
C ALA A 741 17.93 17.53 -9.28
N PHE A 742 17.07 16.71 -8.68
CA PHE A 742 17.48 15.51 -7.94
C PHE A 742 17.78 14.33 -8.86
N SER A 743 17.14 14.24 -10.04
CA SER A 743 17.41 13.17 -11.03
C SER A 743 18.68 13.36 -11.87
N ARG A 744 19.48 14.39 -11.61
CA ARG A 744 20.70 14.71 -12.39
C ARG A 744 21.98 14.18 -11.74
N VAL A 745 21.86 13.41 -10.67
CA VAL A 745 22.96 12.92 -9.84
C VAL A 745 23.37 11.50 -10.21
N LYS A 746 24.69 11.24 -10.34
CA LYS A 746 25.24 9.88 -10.47
C LYS A 746 25.83 9.35 -9.16
N LYS A 747 26.42 10.22 -8.33
CA LYS A 747 27.10 9.81 -7.08
C LYS A 747 26.55 10.53 -5.86
N ARG A 748 26.47 11.87 -5.86
CA ARG A 748 26.20 12.66 -4.64
C ARG A 748 25.21 13.81 -4.86
N LEU A 749 24.18 13.83 -4.05
CA LEU A 749 23.22 14.93 -3.99
C LEU A 749 23.42 15.68 -2.67
N ILE A 750 23.72 16.98 -2.77
CA ILE A 750 23.91 17.86 -1.63
C ILE A 750 22.85 18.97 -1.71
N VAL A 751 21.90 18.99 -0.79
CA VAL A 751 20.83 20.00 -0.74
C VAL A 751 21.14 20.99 0.37
N VAL A 752 21.33 22.25 0.00
CA VAL A 752 21.57 23.35 0.94
C VAL A 752 20.30 24.18 1.05
N CYS A 753 19.72 24.26 2.24
CA CYS A 753 18.49 25.01 2.47
C CYS A 753 18.39 25.60 3.88
N SER A 754 17.51 26.58 4.03
CA SER A 754 17.21 27.13 5.34
C SER A 754 16.28 26.21 6.12
N LYS A 755 16.44 26.18 7.45
CA LYS A 755 15.49 25.55 8.37
C LYS A 755 14.08 26.11 8.18
N THR A 756 13.97 27.43 7.96
CA THR A 756 12.69 28.10 7.70
C THR A 756 11.98 27.54 6.45
N LEU A 757 12.71 27.21 5.38
CA LEU A 757 12.14 26.63 4.17
C LEU A 757 11.77 25.16 4.35
N LEU A 758 12.64 24.40 5.01
CA LEU A 758 12.44 22.98 5.28
C LEU A 758 11.21 22.72 6.18
N ASP A 759 11.08 23.53 7.22
CA ASP A 759 9.98 23.50 8.20
C ASP A 759 8.72 24.22 7.69
N TYR A 760 8.75 24.83 6.50
CA TYR A 760 7.58 25.52 5.94
C TYR A 760 6.51 24.51 5.56
N ILE A 761 5.29 24.73 6.05
CA ILE A 761 4.09 23.95 5.70
C ILE A 761 3.18 24.89 4.88
N PRO A 762 2.97 24.62 3.58
CA PRO A 762 2.02 25.35 2.75
C PRO A 762 0.61 25.34 3.34
N LYS A 763 -0.17 26.40 3.07
CA LYS A 763 -1.56 26.52 3.55
C LYS A 763 -2.55 25.68 2.73
N GLU A 764 -2.31 25.59 1.43
CA GLU A 764 -3.12 24.81 0.49
C GLU A 764 -2.50 23.42 0.30
N ILE A 765 -3.34 22.40 0.13
CA ILE A 765 -2.93 21.00 0.06
C ILE A 765 -2.18 20.71 -1.25
N GLU A 766 -2.56 21.34 -2.35
CA GLU A 766 -1.93 21.18 -3.67
C GLU A 766 -0.45 21.63 -3.61
N HIS A 767 -0.16 22.70 -2.87
CA HIS A 767 1.22 23.16 -2.65
C HIS A 767 2.02 22.25 -1.71
N TYR A 768 1.33 21.51 -0.83
CA TYR A 768 1.97 20.51 0.04
C TYR A 768 2.39 19.28 -0.77
N GLU A 769 1.53 18.81 -1.67
CA GLU A 769 1.82 17.73 -2.62
C GLU A 769 3.01 18.08 -3.53
N GLU A 770 3.09 19.33 -4.00
CA GLU A 770 4.24 19.78 -4.78
C GLU A 770 5.56 19.76 -3.98
N ALA A 771 5.51 19.92 -2.66
CA ALA A 771 6.67 19.92 -1.77
C ALA A 771 7.11 18.52 -1.30
N THR A 772 6.47 17.44 -1.77
CA THR A 772 6.67 16.06 -1.29
C THR A 772 8.14 15.62 -1.24
N LEU A 773 8.95 15.95 -2.26
CA LEU A 773 10.37 15.57 -2.28
C LEU A 773 11.19 16.27 -1.18
N TRP A 774 10.84 17.51 -0.81
CA TRP A 774 11.48 18.21 0.29
C TRP A 774 11.09 17.63 1.65
N LYS A 775 9.87 17.10 1.76
CA LYS A 775 9.42 16.36 2.95
C LYS A 775 10.09 15.00 3.06
N ALA A 776 10.26 14.29 1.96
CA ALA A 776 11.06 13.07 1.91
C ALA A 776 12.52 13.31 2.33
N LEU A 777 13.17 14.37 1.82
CA LEU A 777 14.52 14.76 2.24
C LEU A 777 14.63 14.98 3.75
N ARG A 778 13.63 15.65 4.36
CA ARG A 778 13.58 15.89 5.80
C ARG A 778 13.43 14.59 6.60
N SER A 779 12.60 13.67 6.11
CA SER A 779 12.33 12.37 6.76
C SER A 779 13.53 11.43 6.67
N GLU A 780 14.22 11.42 5.53
CA GLU A 780 15.35 10.51 5.28
C GLU A 780 16.64 10.98 5.96
N CYS A 781 16.93 12.29 5.97
CA CYS A 781 18.17 12.84 6.50
C CYS A 781 18.05 13.20 7.99
N THR A 782 18.18 12.21 8.87
CA THR A 782 18.01 12.37 10.33
C THR A 782 19.30 12.30 11.14
N ASP A 783 20.35 11.68 10.60
CA ASP A 783 21.63 11.55 11.31
C ASP A 783 22.51 12.77 11.06
N THR A 784 22.93 13.42 12.14
CA THR A 784 23.83 14.57 12.07
C THR A 784 25.27 14.08 11.88
N LEU A 785 25.87 14.42 10.75
CA LEU A 785 27.29 14.19 10.50
C LEU A 785 28.16 15.15 11.30
N PHE A 786 27.85 16.45 11.22
CA PHE A 786 28.48 17.49 12.00
C PHE A 786 27.63 18.76 12.02
N ASN A 787 27.92 19.62 12.99
CA ASN A 787 27.41 20.98 13.05
C ASN A 787 28.59 21.94 12.83
N ASP A 788 28.32 23.08 12.20
CA ASP A 788 29.28 24.16 12.03
C ASP A 788 28.58 25.51 12.21
N ASN A 789 29.37 26.58 12.35
CA ASN A 789 28.88 27.94 12.39
C ASN A 789 29.51 28.74 11.24
N ILE A 790 28.67 29.23 10.34
CA ILE A 790 29.10 30.10 9.24
C ILE A 790 28.58 31.51 9.53
N ASP A 791 29.50 32.45 9.74
CA ASP A 791 29.23 33.76 10.31
C ASP A 791 28.52 33.67 11.67
N LYS A 792 27.26 34.13 11.73
CA LYS A 792 26.39 34.10 12.92
C LYS A 792 25.33 32.99 12.86
N HIS A 793 25.42 32.10 11.87
CA HIS A 793 24.38 31.13 11.54
C HIS A 793 24.81 29.71 11.82
N GLN A 794 23.97 28.95 12.52
CA GLN A 794 24.18 27.53 12.72
C GLN A 794 23.89 26.78 11.43
N VAL A 795 24.79 25.85 11.09
CA VAL A 795 24.69 24.96 9.94
C VAL A 795 24.78 23.52 10.43
N GLN A 796 23.78 22.72 10.10
CA GLN A 796 23.69 21.31 10.44
C GLN A 796 23.82 20.48 9.16
N VAL A 797 24.76 19.55 9.12
CA VAL A 797 24.94 18.63 8.01
C VAL A 797 24.38 17.28 8.40
N LEU A 798 23.34 16.86 7.68
CA LEU A 798 22.59 15.63 7.92
C LEU A 798 22.83 14.65 6.78
N THR A 799 22.74 13.37 7.11
CA THR A 799 22.66 12.27 6.15
C THR A 799 21.63 11.26 6.62
N ARG A 800 21.46 10.19 5.85
CA ARG A 800 20.53 9.12 6.14
C ARG A 800 20.89 8.38 7.43
N SER A 801 19.90 7.90 8.20
CA SER A 801 20.16 7.33 9.54
C SER A 801 21.08 6.09 9.55
N LEU A 802 22.03 6.04 10.49
CA LEU A 802 23.08 5.02 10.67
C LEU A 802 22.81 4.05 11.83
N LYS A 803 21.75 4.23 12.64
CA LYS A 803 21.43 3.36 13.80
C LYS A 803 20.93 1.94 13.46
N SER A 804 21.07 1.50 12.22
CA SER A 804 20.62 0.17 11.74
C SER A 804 21.71 -0.91 11.68
N ARG A 805 22.97 -0.68 12.11
CA ARG A 805 24.02 -1.74 12.10
C ARG A 805 25.11 -1.55 13.17
N THR A 806 25.21 -2.49 14.14
CA THR A 806 26.46 -2.73 14.89
C THR A 806 26.67 -4.22 15.16
N LYS A 807 27.95 -4.65 15.04
CA LYS A 807 28.62 -5.95 15.30
C LYS A 807 28.83 -6.84 14.05
N GLU A 808 29.94 -6.65 13.32
CA GLU A 808 31.29 -7.29 13.47
C GLU A 808 31.28 -8.72 12.89
N GLY A 809 32.18 -9.20 12.03
CA GLY A 809 33.38 -8.69 11.37
C GLY A 809 34.11 -9.89 10.74
N ASP A 810 34.52 -9.77 9.47
CA ASP A 810 35.74 -10.31 8.82
C ASP A 810 35.71 -10.07 7.30
#